data_AF-A0A942ZLA1-F1
#
_entry.id   AF-A0A942ZLA1-F1
#
_cell.length_a   1.000
_cell.length_b   1.000
_cell.length_c   1.000
_cell.angle_alpha   90.00
_cell.angle_beta   90.00
_cell.angle_gamma   90.00
#
_symmetry.space_group_name_H-M   'P 1'
#
loop_
_entity.id
_entity.type
_entity.pdbx_description
1 polymer ?
#
loop_
_entity_poly.entity_id
_entity_poly.type
_entity_poly.pdbx_seq_one_letter_code
_entity_poly.pdbx_strand_id
1 'polypeptide(L)'
;MKRFSLWLLFFAVLGIQSALAQSYRVKGNVVSKTGDEPLIGVSILQKGTTNGVVTDIDGNYELQIQGGEATLVFSYIGMQTQELKVNSHTGVLNVTMLDDSQMIDDVVVVAYGVRKKGTIAGSVSTVKSEKLENVPTASFDQALQGQTPGLTVMAASGEPSRAATFQIRGTNSINSGTTPLFILDGVPVESSSFNSINPSDIESISVLKDASSTSIYGARAANGVVVITTKRGRNIGDANVTFRGQWGFSQLAGSNWDMMNTTERIQYEKEIGLDLGDEYYDKVKGIDVNWMDEVFNNNAPTQSYELSVNGATDKTNYYVSGGFFDQDGITFGSSFRRYNVRANVENRAKEWLKLGTSTMLAYQETEQAVDGDYAIYAPISASHFMLPYWNPYNEDGSLASTNDGTWKGSGVNPIEWLINNPIKYKTYKVISSVFAEVTPIEGLTIRSQFGVDYSHDTGFSTSTPSYSLNAGLGSAGRSSLDNLTLTITNTVNYHFNLKNRHDFNFMLGQEGVNYHSENFNVTTSKQNNDALVNLSSGSFAGSWGDSTTEYAFLSFFGRGEYNLDGKYYADFSVRADASSRFGKDNRWAGFWSVGLMWDFKKEEFFEGYDWLTNAQLTFSTGTSGNSSISNYEHLALVTGSSNYLGETGIKPSQRGNENLTWEKLWTTNVGLRLGFFNRVNFTAEFYNKLTSDMLMQVPVSYADGGYGAYWDNVGAMVNRGIELSVDADIIRTKDFTWNVFANASYNKNKLTELYNGIDQYVDSNVNMYAVGHDVANFYMVRYAGVNPANGDALWYTKDGEITNVFSEEDRVLIEGKSFIAPWQGGFGTTLSWKGLMLSAQFSWMADRWVYNNDRIMDESNGLYTSYNQSKRLLYDRWKEPGDVTDIPRHGVTPQFDTHYLENASFLRLKNLMLSYNLPQSVLKSTKFFNGARVYVQGQNLLTFTKFTGLDPEFSANIYRAQYPMSRQFTLGVELNF
;
A
#
# COMPACT_ATOMS: atom_id res chain seq x y z
N MET A 1 -69.05 -43.04 -42.16
CA MET A 1 -68.82 -41.61 -41.87
C MET A 1 -67.81 -41.39 -40.71
N LYS A 2 -66.66 -42.08 -40.70
CA LYS A 2 -65.60 -41.92 -39.67
C LYS A 2 -64.17 -41.79 -40.24
N ARG A 3 -64.02 -41.75 -41.57
CA ARG A 3 -62.71 -41.56 -42.25
C ARG A 3 -62.56 -40.22 -42.96
N PHE A 4 -63.64 -39.43 -43.07
CA PHE A 4 -63.62 -38.10 -43.69
C PHE A 4 -63.33 -36.97 -42.68
N SER A 5 -63.65 -37.17 -41.40
CA SER A 5 -63.41 -36.18 -40.34
C SER A 5 -61.96 -36.12 -39.84
N LEU A 6 -61.16 -37.17 -40.05
CA LEU A 6 -59.74 -37.20 -39.67
C LEU A 6 -58.82 -36.49 -40.68
N TRP A 7 -59.22 -36.42 -41.96
CA TRP A 7 -58.49 -35.68 -42.99
C TRP A 7 -58.72 -34.16 -42.89
N LEU A 8 -59.93 -33.74 -42.49
CA LEU A 8 -60.22 -32.32 -42.22
C LEU A 8 -59.51 -31.79 -40.97
N LEU A 9 -59.30 -32.63 -39.94
CA LEU A 9 -58.51 -32.23 -38.76
C LEU A 9 -57.00 -32.14 -39.07
N PHE A 10 -56.49 -33.00 -39.98
CA PHE A 10 -55.08 -32.97 -40.40
C PHE A 10 -54.75 -31.75 -41.29
N PHE A 11 -55.68 -31.33 -42.16
CA PHE A 11 -55.53 -30.09 -42.96
C PHE A 11 -55.79 -28.81 -42.15
N ALA A 12 -56.60 -28.84 -41.09
CA ALA A 12 -56.80 -27.69 -40.20
C ALA A 12 -55.59 -27.44 -39.28
N VAL A 13 -54.85 -28.49 -38.88
CA VAL A 13 -53.63 -28.36 -38.06
C VAL A 13 -52.40 -27.95 -38.91
N LEU A 14 -52.38 -28.29 -40.21
CA LEU A 14 -51.35 -27.81 -41.15
C LEU A 14 -51.59 -26.36 -41.63
N GLY A 15 -52.81 -25.83 -41.53
CA GLY A 15 -53.15 -24.45 -41.92
C GLY A 15 -52.79 -23.38 -40.88
N ILE A 16 -52.56 -23.75 -39.62
CA ILE A 16 -52.28 -22.81 -38.52
C ILE A 16 -50.78 -22.49 -38.39
N GLN A 17 -49.88 -23.26 -39.02
CA GLN A 17 -48.44 -22.97 -38.97
C GLN A 17 -47.95 -21.95 -39.99
N SER A 18 -48.75 -21.60 -41.00
CA SER A 18 -48.34 -20.66 -42.06
C SER A 18 -48.64 -19.19 -41.75
N ALA A 19 -49.28 -18.89 -40.61
CA ALA A 19 -49.72 -17.53 -40.27
C ALA A 19 -48.92 -16.85 -39.14
N LEU A 20 -47.85 -17.48 -38.62
CA LEU A 20 -46.99 -16.91 -37.57
C LEU A 20 -45.55 -16.58 -38.04
N ALA A 21 -45.29 -16.56 -39.34
CA ALA A 21 -43.97 -16.22 -39.89
C ALA A 21 -44.05 -15.03 -40.86
N GLN A 22 -44.53 -13.88 -40.38
CA GLN A 22 -44.16 -12.61 -41.02
C GLN A 22 -42.75 -12.27 -40.55
N SER A 23 -41.81 -12.33 -41.48
CA SER A 23 -40.47 -11.80 -41.28
C SER A 23 -40.35 -10.50 -42.07
N TYR A 24 -39.70 -9.50 -41.48
CA TYR A 24 -39.39 -8.25 -42.14
C TYR A 24 -37.88 -8.01 -42.08
N ARG A 25 -37.37 -7.21 -43.00
CA ARG A 25 -35.94 -6.91 -43.12
C ARG A 25 -35.68 -5.50 -42.67
N VAL A 26 -34.63 -5.33 -41.86
CA VAL A 26 -34.09 -4.04 -41.47
C VAL A 26 -32.70 -3.95 -42.08
N LYS A 27 -32.48 -2.92 -42.91
CA LYS A 27 -31.17 -2.60 -43.47
C LYS A 27 -30.73 -1.22 -43.00
N GLY A 28 -29.44 -0.94 -43.01
CA GLY A 28 -28.97 0.36 -42.56
C GLY A 28 -27.47 0.53 -42.68
N ASN A 29 -27.01 1.73 -42.37
CA ASN A 29 -25.61 2.09 -42.32
C ASN A 29 -25.26 2.59 -40.91
N VAL A 30 -24.10 2.17 -40.40
CA VAL A 30 -23.59 2.56 -39.09
C VAL A 30 -22.33 3.41 -39.25
N VAL A 31 -22.34 4.61 -38.69
CA VAL A 31 -21.23 5.57 -38.76
C VAL A 31 -20.79 6.03 -37.37
N SER A 32 -19.55 6.49 -37.24
CA SER A 32 -19.05 7.13 -36.01
C SER A 32 -19.57 8.56 -35.90
N LYS A 33 -19.96 9.00 -34.69
CA LYS A 33 -20.25 10.42 -34.42
C LYS A 33 -19.01 11.30 -34.62
N THR A 34 -17.83 10.76 -34.32
CA THR A 34 -16.56 11.47 -34.46
C THR A 34 -15.98 11.14 -35.83
N GLY A 35 -16.32 11.95 -36.82
CA GLY A 35 -15.75 11.90 -38.17
C GLY A 35 -16.68 11.46 -39.31
N ASP A 36 -17.95 11.08 -39.03
CA ASP A 36 -18.93 10.58 -40.03
C ASP A 36 -18.41 9.40 -40.87
N GLU A 37 -17.42 8.66 -40.36
CA GLU A 37 -16.82 7.51 -41.06
C GLU A 37 -17.66 6.23 -40.85
N PRO A 38 -17.80 5.37 -41.87
CA PRO A 38 -18.47 4.08 -41.72
C PRO A 38 -17.76 3.16 -40.73
N LEU A 39 -18.54 2.55 -39.84
CA LEU A 39 -18.03 1.62 -38.83
C LEU A 39 -18.11 0.18 -39.32
N ILE A 40 -16.97 -0.37 -39.71
CA ILE A 40 -16.80 -1.79 -40.01
C ILE A 40 -16.77 -2.62 -38.72
N GLY A 41 -17.55 -3.70 -38.66
CA GLY A 41 -17.48 -4.66 -37.55
C GLY A 41 -18.45 -4.42 -36.38
N VAL A 42 -19.44 -3.54 -36.51
CA VAL A 42 -20.48 -3.30 -35.48
C VAL A 42 -21.38 -4.52 -35.38
N SER A 43 -21.48 -5.11 -34.19
CA SER A 43 -22.34 -6.24 -33.91
C SER A 43 -23.76 -5.75 -33.63
N ILE A 44 -24.72 -6.25 -34.42
CA ILE A 44 -26.14 -5.90 -34.34
C ILE A 44 -26.92 -7.16 -34.00
N LEU A 45 -27.45 -7.23 -32.77
CA LEU A 45 -28.14 -8.40 -32.25
C LEU A 45 -29.61 -8.08 -31.94
N GLN A 46 -30.52 -8.97 -32.31
CA GLN A 46 -31.90 -8.92 -31.81
C GLN A 46 -31.92 -9.31 -30.33
N LYS A 47 -32.34 -8.38 -29.46
CA LYS A 47 -32.33 -8.56 -28.01
C LYS A 47 -33.12 -9.80 -27.59
N GLY A 48 -32.48 -10.68 -26.80
CA GLY A 48 -33.06 -11.93 -26.32
C GLY A 48 -33.00 -13.12 -27.29
N THR A 49 -32.32 -12.99 -28.44
CA THR A 49 -32.09 -14.08 -29.40
C THR A 49 -30.63 -14.15 -29.85
N THR A 50 -30.26 -15.19 -30.59
CA THR A 50 -28.96 -15.32 -31.27
C THR A 50 -28.95 -14.76 -32.70
N ASN A 51 -30.05 -14.12 -33.13
CA ASN A 51 -30.21 -13.57 -34.47
C ASN A 51 -29.49 -12.22 -34.57
N GLY A 52 -28.38 -12.16 -35.29
CA GLY A 52 -27.59 -10.94 -35.44
C GLY A 52 -26.66 -10.96 -36.66
N VAL A 53 -26.16 -9.78 -37.02
CA VAL A 53 -25.24 -9.55 -38.13
C VAL A 53 -24.16 -8.55 -37.73
N VAL A 54 -23.13 -8.43 -38.56
CA VAL A 54 -22.04 -7.48 -38.38
C VAL A 54 -21.97 -6.56 -39.59
N THR A 55 -21.64 -5.28 -39.39
CA THR A 55 -21.48 -4.33 -40.50
C THR A 55 -20.29 -4.65 -41.40
N ASP A 56 -20.44 -4.40 -42.70
CA ASP A 56 -19.40 -4.55 -43.72
C ASP A 56 -18.39 -3.37 -43.74
N ILE A 57 -17.49 -3.35 -44.73
CA ILE A 57 -16.44 -2.33 -44.87
C ILE A 57 -16.97 -0.92 -45.10
N ASP A 58 -18.17 -0.80 -45.66
CA ASP A 58 -18.85 0.47 -45.92
C ASP A 58 -19.85 0.80 -44.80
N GLY A 59 -19.83 0.06 -43.68
CA GLY A 59 -20.70 0.27 -42.52
C GLY A 59 -22.13 -0.25 -42.70
N ASN A 60 -22.43 -1.00 -43.76
CA ASN A 60 -23.79 -1.46 -44.04
C ASN A 60 -24.12 -2.75 -43.31
N TYR A 61 -25.40 -2.92 -42.97
CA TYR A 61 -25.94 -4.17 -42.44
C TYR A 61 -27.33 -4.48 -42.99
N GLU A 62 -27.70 -5.77 -42.99
CA GLU A 62 -29.06 -6.24 -43.27
C GLU A 62 -29.39 -7.40 -42.32
N LEU A 63 -30.47 -7.27 -41.55
CA LEU A 63 -30.93 -8.28 -40.60
C LEU A 63 -32.40 -8.64 -40.85
N GLN A 64 -32.69 -9.93 -40.96
CA GLN A 64 -34.06 -10.44 -41.09
C GLN A 64 -34.60 -10.80 -39.71
N ILE A 65 -35.73 -10.20 -39.33
CA ILE A 65 -36.36 -10.37 -38.02
C ILE A 65 -37.64 -11.19 -38.19
N GLN A 66 -37.80 -12.24 -37.38
CA GLN A 66 -39.01 -13.05 -37.34
C GLN A 66 -39.93 -12.57 -36.20
N GLY A 67 -41.19 -12.24 -36.50
CA GLY A 67 -42.18 -11.82 -35.51
C GLY A 67 -42.56 -10.32 -35.59
N GLY A 68 -43.03 -9.76 -34.47
CA GLY A 68 -43.50 -8.38 -34.36
C GLY A 68 -42.39 -7.36 -34.05
N GLU A 69 -42.69 -6.39 -33.18
CA GLU A 69 -41.73 -5.39 -32.72
C GLU A 69 -40.52 -6.06 -32.04
N ALA A 70 -39.31 -5.64 -32.41
CA ALA A 70 -38.05 -6.16 -31.89
C ALA A 70 -37.14 -5.01 -31.46
N THR A 71 -36.18 -5.28 -30.58
CA THR A 71 -35.13 -4.32 -30.22
C THR A 71 -33.80 -4.81 -30.75
N LEU A 72 -33.12 -3.98 -31.53
CA LEU A 72 -31.77 -4.22 -32.03
C LEU A 72 -30.76 -3.56 -31.10
N VAL A 73 -29.76 -4.34 -30.70
CA VAL A 73 -28.65 -3.92 -29.85
C VAL A 73 -27.42 -3.75 -30.74
N PHE A 74 -26.95 -2.53 -30.88
CA PHE A 74 -25.75 -2.16 -31.62
C PHE A 74 -24.59 -2.06 -30.64
N SER A 75 -23.54 -2.85 -30.85
CA SER A 75 -22.36 -2.89 -29.98
C SER A 75 -21.08 -2.85 -30.81
N TYR A 76 -20.14 -2.00 -30.40
CA TYR A 76 -18.83 -1.87 -31.02
C TYR A 76 -17.80 -1.51 -29.96
N ILE A 77 -16.61 -2.09 -30.04
CA ILE A 77 -15.55 -1.87 -29.05
C ILE A 77 -15.15 -0.39 -29.07
N GLY A 78 -15.21 0.27 -27.90
CA GLY A 78 -14.92 1.70 -27.75
C GLY A 78 -16.10 2.64 -28.07
N MET A 79 -17.30 2.11 -28.28
CA MET A 79 -18.53 2.89 -28.51
C MET A 79 -19.63 2.49 -27.52
N GLN A 80 -20.52 3.41 -27.18
CA GLN A 80 -21.67 3.11 -26.34
C GLN A 80 -22.64 2.15 -27.04
N THR A 81 -23.06 1.11 -26.33
CA THR A 81 -24.10 0.19 -26.80
C THR A 81 -25.43 0.94 -26.94
N GLN A 82 -26.06 0.84 -28.11
CA GLN A 82 -27.35 1.48 -28.39
C GLN A 82 -28.45 0.45 -28.63
N GLU A 83 -29.60 0.65 -28.00
CA GLU A 83 -30.79 -0.18 -28.20
C GLU A 83 -31.85 0.60 -28.97
N LEU A 84 -32.21 0.11 -30.16
CA LEU A 84 -33.18 0.76 -31.04
C LEU A 84 -34.32 -0.21 -31.38
N LYS A 85 -35.56 0.26 -31.20
CA LYS A 85 -36.76 -0.51 -31.52
C LYS A 85 -37.04 -0.50 -33.02
N VAL A 86 -37.42 -1.64 -33.56
CA VAL A 86 -37.76 -1.85 -34.98
C VAL A 86 -39.04 -2.65 -35.12
N ASN A 87 -39.78 -2.41 -36.20
CA ASN A 87 -41.00 -3.11 -36.55
C ASN A 87 -41.09 -3.31 -38.07
N SER A 88 -42.20 -3.92 -38.54
CA SER A 88 -42.42 -4.25 -39.95
C SER A 88 -42.43 -3.05 -40.91
N HIS A 89 -42.54 -1.82 -40.41
CA HIS A 89 -42.51 -0.58 -41.21
C HIS A 89 -41.16 0.14 -41.16
N THR A 90 -40.20 -0.31 -40.34
CA THR A 90 -38.92 0.39 -40.17
C THR A 90 -38.12 0.45 -41.48
N GLY A 91 -37.94 -0.69 -42.16
CA GLY A 91 -37.29 -0.78 -43.48
C GLY A 91 -35.80 -0.41 -43.49
N VAL A 92 -35.47 0.86 -43.22
CA VAL A 92 -34.11 1.40 -43.13
C VAL A 92 -33.88 2.03 -41.76
N LEU A 93 -32.76 1.68 -41.10
CA LEU A 93 -32.34 2.25 -39.82
C LEU A 93 -30.84 2.59 -39.86
N ASN A 94 -30.51 3.87 -40.05
CA ASN A 94 -29.12 4.32 -39.95
C ASN A 94 -28.81 4.68 -38.49
N VAL A 95 -27.60 4.34 -38.04
CA VAL A 95 -27.20 4.50 -36.64
C VAL A 95 -25.88 5.24 -36.56
N THR A 96 -25.83 6.29 -35.76
CA THR A 96 -24.59 6.98 -35.43
C THR A 96 -24.12 6.48 -34.06
N MET A 97 -23.02 5.74 -34.02
CA MET A 97 -22.45 5.26 -32.77
C MET A 97 -21.79 6.41 -32.02
N LEU A 98 -22.08 6.50 -30.72
CA LEU A 98 -21.45 7.45 -29.82
C LEU A 98 -20.17 6.81 -29.29
N ASP A 99 -19.04 7.53 -29.36
CA ASP A 99 -17.82 7.11 -28.67
C ASP A 99 -18.12 6.85 -27.20
N ASP A 100 -17.56 5.77 -26.65
CA ASP A 100 -17.59 5.47 -25.22
C ASP A 100 -16.59 6.37 -24.47
N SER A 101 -16.73 7.68 -24.69
CA SER A 101 -15.83 8.73 -24.21
C SER A 101 -16.32 9.36 -22.90
N GLN A 102 -17.36 8.81 -22.27
CA GLN A 102 -17.71 9.21 -20.90
C GLN A 102 -16.75 8.57 -19.90
N MET A 103 -15.51 9.06 -19.85
CA MET A 103 -14.55 8.81 -18.76
C MET A 103 -15.00 9.37 -17.38
N ILE A 104 -16.23 9.88 -17.26
CA ILE A 104 -16.80 10.45 -16.01
C ILE A 104 -17.85 9.53 -15.38
N ASP A 105 -18.26 8.45 -16.05
CA ASP A 105 -19.15 7.43 -15.49
C ASP A 105 -18.43 6.40 -14.62
N ASP A 106 -17.14 6.63 -14.33
CA ASP A 106 -16.42 5.86 -13.33
C ASP A 106 -17.14 5.92 -11.99
N VAL A 107 -17.56 4.75 -11.58
CA VAL A 107 -18.25 4.55 -10.33
C VAL A 107 -17.21 4.27 -9.25
N VAL A 108 -17.21 5.10 -8.21
CA VAL A 108 -16.33 5.01 -7.05
C VAL A 108 -17.14 4.50 -5.86
N VAL A 109 -16.57 3.56 -5.12
CA VAL A 109 -17.13 3.12 -3.84
C VAL A 109 -16.74 4.16 -2.79
N VAL A 110 -17.75 4.79 -2.17
CA VAL A 110 -17.56 5.76 -1.10
C VAL A 110 -18.40 5.30 0.08
N ALA A 111 -17.73 4.98 1.19
CA ALA A 111 -18.39 4.43 2.37
C ALA A 111 -19.22 3.18 2.05
N TYR A 112 -20.47 3.14 2.51
CA TYR A 112 -21.41 2.03 2.29
C TYR A 112 -22.19 2.15 0.97
N GLY A 113 -21.72 2.99 0.04
CA GLY A 113 -22.41 3.31 -1.20
C GLY A 113 -21.50 3.40 -2.42
N VAL A 114 -22.15 3.55 -3.56
CA VAL A 114 -21.55 3.55 -4.88
C VAL A 114 -21.96 4.85 -5.56
N ARG A 115 -21.01 5.63 -6.08
CA ARG A 115 -21.21 7.00 -6.60
C ARG A 115 -20.50 7.22 -7.91
N LYS A 116 -21.09 8.04 -8.80
CA LYS A 116 -20.35 8.53 -9.96
C LYS A 116 -19.28 9.51 -9.49
N LYS A 117 -18.03 9.35 -9.96
CA LYS A 117 -16.90 10.19 -9.57
C LYS A 117 -17.19 11.69 -9.70
N GLY A 118 -17.90 12.07 -10.77
CA GLY A 118 -18.25 13.46 -11.06
C GLY A 118 -19.30 14.11 -10.15
N THR A 119 -19.91 13.37 -9.22
CA THR A 119 -20.95 13.89 -8.30
C THR A 119 -20.49 13.96 -6.84
N ILE A 120 -19.19 13.77 -6.59
CA ILE A 120 -18.62 13.74 -5.25
C ILE A 120 -18.02 15.12 -4.94
N ALA A 121 -18.56 15.79 -3.92
CA ALA A 121 -18.00 17.05 -3.41
C ALA A 121 -16.67 16.85 -2.69
N GLY A 122 -16.50 15.71 -2.02
CA GLY A 122 -15.25 15.33 -1.37
C GLY A 122 -14.09 15.02 -2.32
N SER A 123 -12.88 15.03 -1.78
CA SER A 123 -11.64 14.60 -2.44
C SER A 123 -11.48 13.09 -2.37
N VAL A 124 -11.62 12.45 -3.53
CA VAL A 124 -11.46 11.00 -3.71
C VAL A 124 -10.56 10.73 -4.91
N SER A 125 -9.57 9.88 -4.71
CA SER A 125 -8.70 9.36 -5.78
C SER A 125 -8.90 7.86 -5.90
N THR A 126 -8.97 7.35 -7.13
CA THR A 126 -9.23 5.92 -7.38
C THR A 126 -8.15 5.36 -8.28
N VAL A 127 -7.55 4.26 -7.86
CA VAL A 127 -6.63 3.44 -8.64
C VAL A 127 -7.38 2.17 -9.06
N LYS A 128 -7.48 1.93 -10.36
CA LYS A 128 -8.17 0.77 -10.93
C LYS A 128 -7.24 -0.44 -11.08
N SER A 129 -7.84 -1.61 -11.26
CA SER A 129 -7.13 -2.90 -11.29
C SER A 129 -6.06 -2.98 -12.38
N GLU A 130 -6.17 -2.28 -13.51
CA GLU A 130 -5.17 -2.35 -14.59
C GLU A 130 -3.78 -1.88 -14.14
N LYS A 131 -3.72 -1.01 -13.14
CA LYS A 131 -2.48 -0.52 -12.51
C LYS A 131 -1.96 -1.44 -11.40
N LEU A 132 -2.78 -2.37 -10.91
CA LEU A 132 -2.50 -3.24 -9.76
C LEU A 132 -2.19 -4.69 -10.15
N GLU A 133 -2.93 -5.25 -11.13
CA GLU A 133 -2.87 -6.67 -11.51
C GLU A 133 -1.54 -7.11 -12.11
N ASN A 134 -0.77 -6.15 -12.64
CA ASN A 134 0.45 -6.43 -13.38
C ASN A 134 1.70 -6.06 -12.59
N VAL A 135 1.68 -6.09 -11.26
CA VAL A 135 2.84 -5.72 -10.42
C VAL A 135 3.30 -6.98 -9.67
N PRO A 136 4.50 -7.54 -9.95
CA PRO A 136 5.11 -8.62 -9.17
C PRO A 136 5.52 -8.11 -7.80
N THR A 137 4.56 -7.93 -6.91
CA THR A 137 4.79 -7.64 -5.51
C THR A 137 3.93 -8.60 -4.70
N ALA A 138 4.43 -8.98 -3.52
CA ALA A 138 3.67 -9.82 -2.59
C ALA A 138 2.31 -9.17 -2.21
N SER A 139 2.26 -7.84 -2.17
CA SER A 139 1.13 -7.02 -1.80
C SER A 139 0.86 -5.89 -2.79
N PHE A 140 -0.40 -5.44 -2.82
CA PHE A 140 -0.89 -4.39 -3.72
C PHE A 140 -0.48 -2.98 -3.28
N ASP A 141 -0.07 -2.81 -2.03
CA ASP A 141 0.19 -1.52 -1.40
C ASP A 141 1.36 -0.80 -2.05
N GLN A 142 2.45 -1.50 -2.33
CA GLN A 142 3.63 -0.96 -3.01
C GLN A 142 3.29 -0.44 -4.42
N ALA A 143 2.29 -1.03 -5.09
CA ALA A 143 1.83 -0.60 -6.41
C ALA A 143 1.15 0.78 -6.41
N LEU A 144 0.64 1.23 -5.26
CA LEU A 144 -0.02 2.54 -5.11
C LEU A 144 0.96 3.72 -5.07
N GLN A 145 2.25 3.44 -4.96
CA GLN A 145 3.25 4.49 -4.79
C GLN A 145 3.36 5.40 -6.01
N GLY A 146 3.19 6.71 -5.78
CA GLY A 146 3.20 7.72 -6.83
C GLY A 146 1.99 7.66 -7.78
N GLN A 147 0.96 6.85 -7.48
CA GLN A 147 -0.26 6.77 -8.28
C GLN A 147 -1.31 7.82 -7.87
N THR A 148 -1.32 8.23 -6.61
CA THR A 148 -2.34 9.13 -6.05
C THR A 148 -1.68 10.36 -5.40
N PRO A 149 -2.08 11.59 -5.76
CA PRO A 149 -1.58 12.79 -5.09
C PRO A 149 -2.04 12.85 -3.63
N GLY A 150 -1.17 13.33 -2.75
CA GLY A 150 -1.47 13.47 -1.32
C GLY A 150 -1.44 12.16 -0.53
N LEU A 151 -1.16 11.04 -1.20
CA LEU A 151 -0.91 9.75 -0.57
C LEU A 151 0.58 9.43 -0.62
N THR A 152 1.22 9.38 0.55
CA THR A 152 2.56 8.84 0.73
C THR A 152 2.46 7.35 0.96
N VAL A 153 3.08 6.57 0.08
CA VAL A 153 3.34 5.14 0.29
C VAL A 153 4.84 4.96 0.32
N MET A 154 5.37 4.39 1.39
CA MET A 154 6.79 4.09 1.55
C MET A 154 6.95 2.61 1.90
N ALA A 155 7.70 1.87 1.09
CA ALA A 155 8.16 0.56 1.53
C ALA A 155 9.19 0.78 2.64
N ALA A 156 8.89 0.32 3.86
CA ALA A 156 9.80 0.51 4.99
C ALA A 156 11.06 -0.38 4.86
N SER A 157 11.00 -1.42 4.03
CA SER A 157 12.00 -2.46 3.85
C SER A 157 11.72 -3.21 2.54
N GLY A 158 12.75 -3.75 1.89
CA GLY A 158 12.62 -4.63 0.72
C GLY A 158 12.24 -6.08 1.04
N GLU A 159 12.03 -6.39 2.33
CA GLU A 159 11.58 -7.70 2.81
C GLU A 159 10.21 -8.09 2.20
N PRO A 160 10.10 -9.22 1.47
CA PRO A 160 8.87 -9.63 0.78
C PRO A 160 7.62 -9.71 1.67
N SER A 161 7.79 -9.96 2.96
CA SER A 161 6.71 -10.14 3.93
C SER A 161 6.31 -8.87 4.71
N ARG A 162 6.92 -7.70 4.45
CA ARG A 162 6.58 -6.44 5.14
C ARG A 162 5.66 -5.55 4.31
N ALA A 163 4.60 -5.04 4.94
CA ALA A 163 3.68 -4.09 4.32
C ALA A 163 4.30 -2.69 4.23
N ALA A 164 3.87 -1.91 3.23
CA ALA A 164 4.23 -0.51 3.09
C ALA A 164 3.54 0.37 4.14
N THR A 165 4.18 1.49 4.48
CA THR A 165 3.61 2.52 5.37
C THR A 165 2.82 3.54 4.55
N PHE A 166 1.63 3.90 5.03
CA PHE A 166 0.72 4.83 4.37
C PHE A 166 0.55 6.10 5.21
N GLN A 167 0.59 7.26 4.55
CA GLN A 167 0.20 8.53 5.15
C GLN A 167 -0.59 9.35 4.13
N ILE A 168 -1.70 9.95 4.56
CA ILE A 168 -2.51 10.85 3.72
C ILE A 168 -2.37 12.26 4.27
N ARG A 169 -1.88 13.18 3.42
CA ARG A 169 -1.70 14.61 3.75
C ARG A 169 -0.83 14.87 4.99
N GLY A 170 0.23 14.06 5.13
CA GLY A 170 1.26 14.19 6.17
C GLY A 170 0.87 13.64 7.55
N THR A 171 1.81 13.79 8.49
CA THR A 171 1.69 13.35 9.90
C THR A 171 0.75 14.25 10.69
N ASN A 172 -0.26 13.68 11.34
CA ASN A 172 -1.30 14.45 12.06
C ASN A 172 -1.23 14.32 13.59
N SER A 173 -0.33 13.49 14.12
CA SER A 173 -0.13 13.28 15.55
C SER A 173 1.33 12.93 15.83
N ILE A 174 1.75 13.08 17.09
CA ILE A 174 3.12 12.77 17.54
C ILE A 174 3.22 11.32 18.00
N ASN A 175 2.35 10.90 18.93
CA ASN A 175 2.40 9.55 19.52
C ASN A 175 1.22 8.67 19.09
N SER A 176 0.06 9.25 18.75
CA SER A 176 -1.08 8.44 18.31
C SER A 176 -0.91 7.96 16.87
N GLY A 177 -1.57 6.85 16.53
CA GLY A 177 -1.46 6.24 15.20
C GLY A 177 -1.83 7.18 14.07
N THR A 178 -0.98 7.23 13.04
CA THR A 178 -1.12 8.10 11.84
C THR A 178 -1.52 7.34 10.58
N THR A 179 -1.67 6.02 10.67
CA THR A 179 -2.05 5.15 9.55
C THR A 179 -3.53 5.38 9.17
N PRO A 180 -3.90 5.42 7.87
CA PRO A 180 -5.29 5.51 7.46
C PRO A 180 -6.09 4.25 7.83
N LEU A 181 -7.41 4.37 7.85
CA LEU A 181 -8.31 3.23 7.97
C LEU A 181 -8.39 2.48 6.64
N PHE A 182 -8.15 1.18 6.66
CA PHE A 182 -8.32 0.32 5.48
C PHE A 182 -9.62 -0.46 5.58
N ILE A 183 -10.38 -0.47 4.49
CA ILE A 183 -11.67 -1.15 4.40
C ILE A 183 -11.64 -2.09 3.20
N LEU A 184 -11.79 -3.39 3.41
CA LEU A 184 -11.92 -4.39 2.35
C LEU A 184 -13.38 -4.86 2.26
N ASP A 185 -14.07 -4.53 1.17
CA ASP A 185 -15.49 -4.88 0.96
C ASP A 185 -16.42 -4.51 2.15
N GLY A 186 -16.07 -3.43 2.86
CA GLY A 186 -16.80 -2.94 4.02
C GLY A 186 -16.36 -3.51 5.37
N VAL A 187 -15.33 -4.37 5.41
CA VAL A 187 -14.71 -4.88 6.65
C VAL A 187 -13.45 -4.07 6.94
N PRO A 188 -13.27 -3.50 8.15
CA PRO A 188 -12.01 -2.89 8.55
C PRO A 188 -10.89 -3.93 8.62
N VAL A 189 -9.75 -3.63 8.02
CA VAL A 189 -8.57 -4.49 8.01
C VAL A 189 -7.32 -3.72 8.43
N GLU A 190 -6.33 -4.43 8.96
CA GLU A 190 -5.03 -3.85 9.32
C GLU A 190 -4.02 -3.99 8.17
N SER A 191 -3.00 -3.13 8.15
CA SER A 191 -1.95 -3.16 7.11
C SER A 191 -1.14 -4.46 7.11
N SER A 192 -0.99 -5.11 8.27
CA SER A 192 -0.41 -6.46 8.41
C SER A 192 -1.11 -7.51 7.53
N SER A 193 -2.38 -7.28 7.18
CA SER A 193 -3.19 -8.21 6.38
C SER A 193 -3.01 -8.04 4.88
N PHE A 194 -2.27 -7.03 4.39
CA PHE A 194 -2.15 -6.75 2.95
C PHE A 194 -1.46 -7.85 2.19
N ASN A 195 -0.43 -8.47 2.78
CA ASN A 195 0.24 -9.62 2.20
C ASN A 195 -0.69 -10.83 2.09
N SER A 196 -1.83 -10.86 2.77
CA SER A 196 -2.83 -11.94 2.66
C SER A 196 -3.79 -11.73 1.49
N ILE A 197 -3.86 -10.52 0.93
CA ILE A 197 -4.79 -10.15 -0.13
C ILE A 197 -4.13 -10.32 -1.49
N ASN A 198 -4.76 -11.08 -2.38
CA ASN A 198 -4.32 -11.21 -3.77
C ASN A 198 -4.56 -9.88 -4.53
N PRO A 199 -3.51 -9.23 -5.08
CA PRO A 199 -3.69 -8.00 -5.85
C PRO A 199 -4.63 -8.17 -7.05
N SER A 200 -4.65 -9.35 -7.68
CA SER A 200 -5.46 -9.60 -8.87
C SER A 200 -6.97 -9.70 -8.61
N ASP A 201 -7.36 -9.92 -7.35
CA ASP A 201 -8.75 -9.92 -6.92
C ASP A 201 -9.30 -8.50 -6.73
N ILE A 202 -8.43 -7.49 -6.71
CA ILE A 202 -8.81 -6.10 -6.48
C ILE A 202 -9.38 -5.51 -7.77
N GLU A 203 -10.57 -4.94 -7.67
CA GLU A 203 -11.22 -4.17 -8.74
C GLU A 203 -10.73 -2.72 -8.72
N SER A 204 -10.69 -2.13 -7.53
CA SER A 204 -10.26 -0.75 -7.35
C SER A 204 -9.86 -0.45 -5.91
N ILE A 205 -9.03 0.57 -5.76
CA ILE A 205 -8.63 1.15 -4.49
C ILE A 205 -8.99 2.62 -4.51
N SER A 206 -9.86 3.04 -3.59
CA SER A 206 -10.31 4.42 -3.45
C SER A 206 -9.74 5.06 -2.19
N VAL A 207 -9.02 6.15 -2.35
CA VAL A 207 -8.37 6.92 -1.28
C VAL A 207 -9.23 8.14 -0.99
N LEU A 208 -9.84 8.17 0.19
CA LEU A 208 -10.69 9.23 0.71
C LEU A 208 -9.85 10.15 1.59
N LYS A 209 -9.69 11.42 1.16
CA LYS A 209 -8.65 12.32 1.72
C LYS A 209 -9.20 13.49 2.54
N ASP A 210 -10.50 13.75 2.47
CA ASP A 210 -11.11 14.92 3.11
C ASP A 210 -12.30 14.58 4.00
N ALA A 211 -12.78 15.58 4.75
CA ALA A 211 -13.82 15.37 5.74
C ALA A 211 -15.17 14.91 5.15
N SER A 212 -15.58 15.41 3.97
CA SER A 212 -16.85 15.00 3.34
C SER A 212 -16.82 13.55 2.84
N SER A 213 -15.67 13.09 2.32
CA SER A 213 -15.54 11.71 1.84
C SER A 213 -15.34 10.69 2.97
N THR A 214 -14.71 11.09 4.07
CA THR A 214 -14.36 10.18 5.19
C THR A 214 -15.36 10.19 6.35
N SER A 215 -16.26 11.18 6.42
CA SER A 215 -17.14 11.42 7.58
C SER A 215 -17.97 10.22 8.04
N ILE A 216 -18.42 9.39 7.09
CA ILE A 216 -19.22 8.22 7.42
C ILE A 216 -18.39 7.18 8.21
N TYR A 217 -17.07 7.14 8.04
CA TYR A 217 -16.17 6.26 8.80
C TYR A 217 -15.74 6.85 10.16
N GLY A 218 -16.11 8.11 10.43
CA GLY A 218 -15.98 8.74 11.74
C GLY A 218 -14.55 8.91 12.24
N ALA A 219 -14.35 8.70 13.52
CA ALA A 219 -13.10 8.96 14.22
C ALA A 219 -11.98 7.94 13.99
N ARG A 220 -12.21 6.93 13.14
CA ARG A 220 -11.13 6.11 12.59
C ARG A 220 -10.59 6.66 11.27
N ALA A 221 -11.25 7.68 10.75
CA ALA A 221 -11.01 8.27 9.44
C ALA A 221 -10.19 9.57 9.48
N ALA A 222 -9.70 9.96 10.67
CA ALA A 222 -8.84 11.14 10.86
C ALA A 222 -7.65 11.17 9.92
N ASN A 223 -7.03 10.02 9.71
CA ASN A 223 -5.86 9.86 8.84
C ASN A 223 -6.24 9.54 7.39
N GLY A 224 -7.51 9.71 7.01
CA GLY A 224 -8.06 9.28 5.73
C GLY A 224 -8.48 7.81 5.71
N VAL A 225 -9.09 7.39 4.62
CA VAL A 225 -9.60 6.02 4.44
C VAL A 225 -9.19 5.48 3.08
N VAL A 226 -8.75 4.23 3.04
CA VAL A 226 -8.44 3.50 1.81
C VAL A 226 -9.44 2.36 1.67
N VAL A 227 -10.34 2.47 0.70
CA VAL A 227 -11.39 1.49 0.41
C VAL A 227 -10.94 0.58 -0.72
N ILE A 228 -10.77 -0.70 -0.41
CA ILE A 228 -10.40 -1.76 -1.33
C ILE A 228 -11.66 -2.51 -1.72
N THR A 229 -11.98 -2.48 -3.01
CA THR A 229 -13.14 -3.19 -3.57
C THR A 229 -12.65 -4.36 -4.39
N THR A 230 -13.23 -5.55 -4.18
CA THR A 230 -12.85 -6.74 -4.93
C THR A 230 -13.77 -7.01 -6.12
N LYS A 231 -13.26 -7.76 -7.08
CA LYS A 231 -13.96 -8.10 -8.33
C LYS A 231 -15.26 -8.86 -8.06
N ARG A 232 -16.27 -8.56 -8.85
CA ARG A 232 -17.60 -9.22 -8.82
C ARG A 232 -18.00 -9.57 -10.25
N GLY A 233 -18.79 -10.63 -10.42
CA GLY A 233 -19.34 -10.98 -11.73
C GLY A 233 -20.26 -9.88 -12.25
N ARG A 234 -19.99 -9.35 -13.46
CA ARG A 234 -20.80 -8.29 -14.09
C ARG A 234 -21.41 -8.69 -15.44
N ASN A 235 -20.80 -9.64 -16.14
CA ASN A 235 -21.22 -10.03 -17.48
C ASN A 235 -22.25 -11.16 -17.42
N ILE A 236 -23.46 -10.89 -17.93
CA ILE A 236 -24.49 -11.91 -18.11
C ILE A 236 -24.12 -12.75 -19.34
N GLY A 237 -23.99 -14.06 -19.19
CA GLY A 237 -23.61 -14.96 -20.27
C GLY A 237 -22.65 -16.07 -19.83
N ASP A 238 -21.80 -16.53 -20.75
CA ASP A 238 -20.77 -17.54 -20.48
C ASP A 238 -19.77 -17.03 -19.42
N ALA A 239 -19.36 -17.93 -18.53
CA ALA A 239 -18.38 -17.60 -17.50
C ALA A 239 -17.03 -17.25 -18.13
N ASN A 240 -16.44 -16.13 -17.72
CA ASN A 240 -15.08 -15.79 -18.09
C ASN A 240 -14.12 -16.49 -17.14
N VAL A 241 -13.23 -17.32 -17.71
CA VAL A 241 -12.14 -17.96 -16.99
C VAL A 241 -10.85 -17.26 -17.36
N THR A 242 -10.08 -16.81 -16.38
CA THR A 242 -8.78 -16.18 -16.58
C THR A 242 -7.71 -16.92 -15.80
N PHE A 243 -6.65 -17.34 -16.50
CA PHE A 243 -5.43 -17.88 -15.92
C PHE A 243 -4.29 -16.87 -16.07
N ARG A 244 -3.56 -16.64 -14.98
CA ARG A 244 -2.33 -15.83 -14.98
C ARG A 244 -1.18 -16.65 -14.43
N GLY A 245 -0.04 -16.57 -15.10
CA GLY A 245 1.21 -17.16 -14.66
C GLY A 245 2.35 -16.16 -14.82
N GLN A 246 3.21 -16.07 -13.82
CA GLN A 246 4.35 -15.18 -13.82
C GLN A 246 5.56 -15.87 -13.18
N TRP A 247 6.72 -15.63 -13.77
CA TRP A 247 8.00 -16.10 -13.27
C TRP A 247 9.05 -15.01 -13.39
N GLY A 248 9.96 -14.95 -12.44
CA GLY A 248 11.05 -13.99 -12.46
C GLY A 248 12.08 -14.21 -11.37
N PHE A 249 12.92 -13.21 -11.20
CA PHE A 249 13.93 -13.18 -10.15
C PHE A 249 14.16 -11.75 -9.66
N SER A 250 14.66 -11.66 -8.43
CA SER A 250 15.00 -10.44 -7.72
C SER A 250 16.51 -10.39 -7.48
N GLN A 251 17.05 -9.18 -7.50
CA GLN A 251 18.45 -8.89 -7.18
C GLN A 251 18.54 -7.56 -6.43
N LEU A 252 19.71 -7.24 -5.88
CA LEU A 252 19.94 -5.97 -5.22
C LEU A 252 19.75 -4.78 -6.20
N ALA A 253 19.01 -3.74 -5.79
CA ALA A 253 18.72 -2.60 -6.67
C ALA A 253 19.85 -1.56 -6.74
N GLY A 254 20.57 -1.35 -5.62
CA GLY A 254 21.68 -0.42 -5.49
C GLY A 254 23.04 -1.12 -5.59
N SER A 255 24.07 -0.39 -6.01
CA SER A 255 25.45 -0.88 -6.11
C SER A 255 26.45 0.01 -5.36
N ASN A 256 25.96 0.95 -4.54
CA ASN A 256 26.79 1.83 -3.74
C ASN A 256 27.37 1.01 -2.59
N TRP A 257 28.54 0.44 -2.83
CA TRP A 257 29.30 -0.36 -1.88
C TRP A 257 30.74 0.12 -1.88
N ASP A 258 31.15 0.80 -0.82
CA ASP A 258 32.44 1.50 -0.77
C ASP A 258 33.33 0.99 0.36
N MET A 259 33.43 -0.33 0.48
CA MET A 259 34.23 -1.02 1.50
C MET A 259 35.59 -1.45 0.94
N MET A 260 36.62 -1.42 1.78
CA MET A 260 37.97 -1.84 1.39
C MET A 260 37.99 -3.32 0.98
N ASN A 261 38.71 -3.61 -0.10
CA ASN A 261 39.13 -4.97 -0.45
C ASN A 261 40.32 -5.41 0.41
N THR A 262 40.78 -6.65 0.29
CA THR A 262 41.89 -7.17 1.13
C THR A 262 43.19 -6.39 0.99
N THR A 263 43.56 -5.96 -0.22
CA THR A 263 44.80 -5.21 -0.43
C THR A 263 44.73 -3.84 0.25
N GLU A 264 43.61 -3.14 0.04
CA GLU A 264 43.31 -1.84 0.65
C GLU A 264 43.25 -1.95 2.17
N ARG A 265 42.63 -3.01 2.69
CA ARG A 265 42.51 -3.26 4.12
C ARG A 265 43.87 -3.48 4.77
N ILE A 266 44.73 -4.31 4.18
CA ILE A 266 46.10 -4.55 4.67
C ILE A 266 46.92 -3.25 4.64
N GLN A 267 46.80 -2.46 3.56
CA GLN A 267 47.46 -1.17 3.48
C GLN A 267 46.99 -0.25 4.61
N TYR A 268 45.68 -0.15 4.83
CA TYR A 268 45.11 0.66 5.89
C TYR A 268 45.62 0.23 7.26
N GLU A 269 45.65 -1.07 7.57
CA GLU A 269 46.20 -1.61 8.83
C GLU A 269 47.65 -1.19 9.06
N LYS A 270 48.49 -1.32 8.03
CA LYS A 270 49.89 -0.89 8.09
C LYS A 270 50.00 0.62 8.33
N GLU A 271 49.19 1.43 7.65
CA GLU A 271 49.21 2.89 7.79
C GLU A 271 48.78 3.38 9.19
N ILE A 272 47.86 2.68 9.86
CA ILE A 272 47.37 3.06 11.20
C ILE A 272 48.08 2.34 12.35
N GLY A 273 49.09 1.52 12.07
CA GLY A 273 49.88 0.82 13.07
C GLY A 273 49.25 -0.46 13.63
N LEU A 274 48.29 -1.04 12.92
CA LEU A 274 47.71 -2.37 13.21
C LEU A 274 48.35 -3.48 12.35
N ASP A 275 49.64 -3.33 12.03
CA ASP A 275 50.39 -4.28 11.20
C ASP A 275 50.48 -5.67 11.89
N LEU A 276 49.81 -6.66 11.30
CA LEU A 276 49.79 -8.05 11.77
C LEU A 276 51.04 -8.86 11.33
N GLY A 277 51.94 -8.24 10.57
CA GLY A 277 53.18 -8.83 10.07
C GLY A 277 53.02 -9.53 8.72
N ASP A 278 54.10 -9.50 7.92
CA ASP A 278 54.10 -10.04 6.56
C ASP A 278 53.76 -11.54 6.50
N GLU A 279 54.10 -12.34 7.51
CA GLU A 279 53.73 -13.77 7.55
C GLU A 279 52.21 -13.99 7.60
N TYR A 280 51.49 -13.14 8.35
CA TYR A 280 50.03 -13.21 8.39
C TYR A 280 49.45 -12.73 7.06
N TYR A 281 49.92 -11.59 6.57
CA TYR A 281 49.44 -11.02 5.31
C TYR A 281 49.71 -11.89 4.10
N ASP A 282 50.82 -12.63 4.07
CA ASP A 282 51.10 -13.59 3.01
C ASP A 282 50.08 -14.74 2.95
N LYS A 283 49.45 -15.10 4.07
CA LYS A 283 48.40 -16.12 4.15
C LYS A 283 47.03 -15.61 3.68
N VAL A 284 46.75 -14.32 3.88
CA VAL A 284 45.42 -13.74 3.61
C VAL A 284 45.34 -12.91 2.33
N LYS A 285 46.46 -12.42 1.78
CA LYS A 285 46.50 -11.54 0.60
C LYS A 285 45.87 -12.13 -0.67
N GLY A 286 45.68 -13.44 -0.72
CA GLY A 286 45.01 -14.15 -1.82
C GLY A 286 43.49 -14.31 -1.63
N ILE A 287 42.95 -13.90 -0.48
CA ILE A 287 41.52 -14.01 -0.13
C ILE A 287 40.93 -12.61 -0.23
N ASP A 288 39.94 -12.42 -1.10
CA ASP A 288 39.24 -11.15 -1.28
C ASP A 288 37.74 -11.40 -1.48
N VAL A 289 37.02 -11.39 -0.38
CA VAL A 289 35.61 -11.72 -0.23
C VAL A 289 34.82 -10.41 -0.21
N ASN A 290 33.95 -10.25 -1.20
CA ASN A 290 32.96 -9.19 -1.16
C ASN A 290 31.73 -9.68 -0.37
N TRP A 291 31.68 -9.34 0.91
CA TRP A 291 30.59 -9.77 1.78
C TRP A 291 29.20 -9.28 1.35
N MET A 292 29.11 -8.25 0.50
CA MET A 292 27.85 -7.87 -0.12
C MET A 292 27.32 -8.98 -1.04
N ASP A 293 28.19 -9.61 -1.83
CA ASP A 293 27.83 -10.70 -2.74
C ASP A 293 27.54 -12.01 -1.99
N GLU A 294 28.15 -12.19 -0.82
CA GLU A 294 27.91 -13.36 0.05
C GLU A 294 26.61 -13.24 0.84
N VAL A 295 26.12 -12.03 1.12
CA VAL A 295 24.90 -11.79 1.88
C VAL A 295 23.68 -11.66 0.97
N PHE A 296 23.87 -11.04 -0.20
CA PHE A 296 22.79 -10.74 -1.12
C PHE A 296 22.75 -11.68 -2.34
N ASN A 297 21.61 -12.36 -2.51
CA ASN A 297 21.33 -13.18 -3.67
C ASN A 297 20.89 -12.31 -4.87
N ASN A 298 21.69 -12.36 -5.95
CA ASN A 298 21.40 -11.66 -7.20
C ASN A 298 20.45 -12.44 -8.15
N ASN A 299 19.92 -13.58 -7.72
CA ASN A 299 18.99 -14.40 -8.49
C ASN A 299 17.96 -15.07 -7.57
N ALA A 300 17.31 -14.28 -6.69
CA ALA A 300 16.27 -14.77 -5.80
C ALA A 300 14.96 -15.00 -6.60
N PRO A 301 14.50 -16.25 -6.79
CA PRO A 301 13.36 -16.53 -7.67
C PRO A 301 12.03 -15.99 -7.12
N THR A 302 11.13 -15.65 -8.04
CA THR A 302 9.73 -15.31 -7.74
C THR A 302 8.80 -15.93 -8.76
N GLN A 303 7.64 -16.41 -8.29
CA GLN A 303 6.62 -17.02 -9.13
C GLN A 303 5.21 -16.76 -8.58
N SER A 304 4.26 -16.63 -9.50
CA SER A 304 2.84 -16.51 -9.16
C SER A 304 1.97 -17.25 -10.18
N TYR A 305 0.93 -17.90 -9.68
CA TYR A 305 -0.09 -18.56 -10.50
C TYR A 305 -1.47 -18.25 -9.95
N GLU A 306 -2.40 -17.92 -10.82
CA GLU A 306 -3.76 -17.54 -10.44
C GLU A 306 -4.75 -18.08 -11.45
N LEU A 307 -5.88 -18.57 -10.93
CA LEU A 307 -7.06 -18.92 -11.71
C LEU A 307 -8.26 -18.19 -11.13
N SER A 308 -8.99 -17.47 -11.97
CA SER A 308 -10.24 -16.83 -11.60
C SER A 308 -11.36 -17.18 -12.56
N VAL A 309 -12.57 -17.25 -12.03
CA VAL A 309 -13.81 -17.48 -12.77
C VAL A 309 -14.81 -16.44 -12.34
N ASN A 310 -15.38 -15.71 -13.29
CA ASN A 310 -16.43 -14.75 -13.01
C ASN A 310 -17.58 -14.87 -14.00
N GLY A 311 -18.78 -14.55 -13.53
CA GLY A 311 -19.98 -14.60 -14.36
C GLY A 311 -21.20 -14.04 -13.64
N ALA A 312 -22.22 -13.72 -14.43
CA ALA A 312 -23.52 -13.30 -13.93
C ALA A 312 -24.65 -14.05 -14.65
N THR A 313 -25.75 -14.21 -13.93
CA THR A 313 -27.06 -14.66 -14.41
C THR A 313 -28.10 -13.62 -14.01
N ASP A 314 -29.36 -13.77 -14.40
CA ASP A 314 -30.43 -12.84 -14.03
C ASP A 314 -30.60 -12.65 -12.49
N LYS A 315 -30.13 -13.62 -11.69
CA LYS A 315 -30.30 -13.62 -10.23
C LYS A 315 -29.01 -13.73 -9.43
N THR A 316 -27.92 -14.20 -10.03
CA THR A 316 -26.68 -14.48 -9.29
C THR A 316 -25.48 -13.92 -10.02
N ASN A 317 -24.67 -13.14 -9.30
CA ASN A 317 -23.35 -12.68 -9.70
C ASN A 317 -22.31 -13.42 -8.86
N TYR A 318 -21.26 -13.93 -9.47
CA TYR A 318 -20.20 -14.62 -8.74
C TYR A 318 -18.81 -14.31 -9.31
N TYR A 319 -17.84 -14.36 -8.41
CA TYR A 319 -16.41 -14.33 -8.69
C TYR A 319 -15.74 -15.31 -7.73
N VAL A 320 -14.97 -16.25 -8.27
CA VAL A 320 -14.19 -17.22 -7.50
C VAL A 320 -12.76 -17.20 -8.02
N SER A 321 -11.78 -17.12 -7.13
CA SER A 321 -10.37 -17.18 -7.50
C SER A 321 -9.57 -18.03 -6.53
N GLY A 322 -8.46 -18.57 -7.05
CA GLY A 322 -7.43 -19.24 -6.27
C GLY A 322 -6.06 -18.82 -6.79
N GLY A 323 -5.11 -18.64 -5.87
CA GLY A 323 -3.78 -18.16 -6.21
C GLY A 323 -2.67 -18.76 -5.34
N PHE A 324 -1.49 -18.87 -5.95
CA PHE A 324 -0.23 -19.22 -5.32
C PHE A 324 0.80 -18.14 -5.63
N PHE A 325 1.55 -17.72 -4.61
CA PHE A 325 2.65 -16.79 -4.72
C PHE A 325 3.82 -17.29 -3.89
N ASP A 326 5.02 -17.20 -4.44
CA ASP A 326 6.26 -17.68 -3.81
C ASP A 326 7.41 -16.78 -4.24
N GLN A 327 8.10 -16.20 -3.27
CA GLN A 327 9.19 -15.27 -3.49
C GLN A 327 10.28 -15.50 -2.44
N ASP A 328 11.49 -15.77 -2.92
CA ASP A 328 12.69 -15.74 -2.09
C ASP A 328 13.13 -14.29 -1.89
N GLY A 329 13.57 -13.97 -0.67
CA GLY A 329 14.24 -12.71 -0.41
C GLY A 329 15.62 -12.65 -1.06
N ILE A 330 16.12 -11.44 -1.27
CA ILE A 330 17.49 -11.21 -1.74
C ILE A 330 18.53 -11.41 -0.62
N THR A 331 18.14 -11.74 0.61
CA THR A 331 19.06 -12.00 1.73
C THR A 331 18.74 -13.34 2.39
N PHE A 332 19.73 -14.01 2.96
CA PHE A 332 19.54 -15.26 3.72
C PHE A 332 18.51 -15.13 4.84
N GLY A 333 17.68 -16.17 5.01
CA GLY A 333 16.63 -16.22 6.03
C GLY A 333 15.37 -15.40 5.69
N SER A 334 15.21 -14.97 4.44
CA SER A 334 14.05 -14.22 3.94
C SER A 334 13.32 -15.01 2.87
N SER A 335 12.05 -15.34 3.08
CA SER A 335 11.17 -15.95 2.08
C SER A 335 9.70 -15.71 2.41
N PHE A 336 8.86 -15.62 1.38
CA PHE A 336 7.43 -15.43 1.53
C PHE A 336 6.65 -16.32 0.56
N ARG A 337 5.75 -17.12 1.11
CA ARG A 337 4.84 -17.98 0.34
C ARG A 337 3.41 -17.78 0.78
N ARG A 338 2.48 -17.72 -0.19
CA ARG A 338 1.06 -17.52 0.05
C ARG A 338 0.20 -18.40 -0.84
N TYR A 339 -0.82 -18.98 -0.23
CA TYR A 339 -1.96 -19.61 -0.89
C TYR A 339 -3.20 -18.80 -0.55
N ASN A 340 -4.01 -18.44 -1.55
CA ASN A 340 -5.24 -17.70 -1.33
C ASN A 340 -6.41 -18.31 -2.11
N VAL A 341 -7.61 -18.15 -1.53
CA VAL A 341 -8.88 -18.48 -2.17
C VAL A 341 -9.86 -17.35 -1.86
N ARG A 342 -10.59 -16.89 -2.87
CA ARG A 342 -11.65 -15.90 -2.71
C ARG A 342 -12.94 -16.38 -3.35
N ALA A 343 -14.05 -16.07 -2.69
CA ALA A 343 -15.39 -16.25 -3.21
C ALA A 343 -16.24 -15.02 -2.91
N ASN A 344 -16.70 -14.35 -3.97
CA ASN A 344 -17.66 -13.27 -3.91
C ASN A 344 -18.93 -13.74 -4.60
N VAL A 345 -20.05 -13.74 -3.89
CA VAL A 345 -21.34 -14.19 -4.43
C VAL A 345 -22.42 -13.20 -4.03
N GLU A 346 -23.21 -12.76 -4.99
CA GLU A 346 -24.42 -11.97 -4.75
C GLU A 346 -25.61 -12.64 -5.40
N ASN A 347 -26.70 -12.81 -4.66
CA ASN A 347 -27.93 -13.41 -5.14
C ASN A 347 -29.13 -12.49 -4.88
N ARG A 348 -29.85 -12.13 -5.94
CA ARG A 348 -31.18 -11.51 -5.87
C ARG A 348 -32.22 -12.61 -5.66
N ALA A 349 -32.39 -13.02 -4.40
CA ALA A 349 -33.33 -14.06 -3.99
C ALA A 349 -34.78 -13.70 -4.31
N LYS A 350 -35.12 -12.41 -4.21
CA LYS A 350 -36.37 -11.78 -4.66
C LYS A 350 -36.06 -10.39 -5.23
N GLU A 351 -36.99 -9.78 -5.97
CA GLU A 351 -36.82 -8.40 -6.46
C GLU A 351 -36.53 -7.41 -5.33
N TRP A 352 -37.10 -7.65 -4.15
CA TRP A 352 -36.91 -6.85 -2.94
C TRP A 352 -35.79 -7.36 -2.01
N LEU A 353 -35.17 -8.51 -2.28
CA LEU A 353 -34.19 -9.14 -1.38
C LEU A 353 -32.92 -9.54 -2.13
N LYS A 354 -31.80 -8.91 -1.77
CA LYS A 354 -30.46 -9.26 -2.21
C LYS A 354 -29.66 -9.79 -1.03
N LEU A 355 -29.03 -10.95 -1.20
CA LEU A 355 -28.09 -11.53 -0.25
C LEU A 355 -26.71 -11.54 -0.89
N GLY A 356 -25.65 -11.40 -0.10
CA GLY A 356 -24.31 -11.56 -0.64
C GLY A 356 -23.26 -11.88 0.40
N THR A 357 -22.14 -12.39 -0.10
CA THR A 357 -20.94 -12.70 0.68
C THR A 357 -19.70 -12.31 -0.10
N SER A 358 -18.67 -11.85 0.61
CA SER A 358 -17.31 -11.71 0.11
C SER A 358 -16.39 -12.34 1.14
N THR A 359 -15.79 -13.48 0.79
CA THR A 359 -14.94 -14.27 1.68
C THR A 359 -13.58 -14.50 1.05
N MET A 360 -12.54 -14.31 1.85
CA MET A 360 -11.14 -14.58 1.53
C MET A 360 -10.56 -15.51 2.59
N LEU A 361 -9.84 -16.53 2.13
CA LEU A 361 -9.03 -17.41 2.96
C LEU A 361 -7.59 -17.33 2.47
N ALA A 362 -6.63 -17.23 3.38
CA ALA A 362 -5.21 -17.29 3.04
C ALA A 362 -4.41 -18.10 4.05
N TYR A 363 -3.40 -18.80 3.54
CA TYR A 363 -2.34 -19.46 4.32
C TYR A 363 -0.99 -18.92 3.86
N GLN A 364 -0.15 -18.53 4.81
CA GLN A 364 1.16 -17.95 4.55
C GLN A 364 2.25 -18.70 5.32
N GLU A 365 3.42 -18.80 4.69
CA GLU A 365 4.66 -19.20 5.32
C GLU A 365 5.69 -18.08 5.12
N THR A 366 6.40 -17.72 6.17
CA THR A 366 7.33 -16.58 6.13
C THR A 366 8.58 -16.86 6.95
N GLU A 367 9.71 -16.49 6.39
CA GLU A 367 10.99 -16.31 7.09
C GLU A 367 11.43 -14.86 6.85
N GLN A 368 11.93 -14.19 7.90
CA GLN A 368 12.34 -12.79 7.82
C GLN A 368 13.82 -12.65 8.13
N ALA A 369 14.55 -11.94 7.28
CA ALA A 369 15.93 -11.58 7.58
C ALA A 369 15.98 -10.58 8.74
N VAL A 370 17.05 -10.65 9.53
CA VAL A 370 17.33 -9.65 10.57
C VAL A 370 17.84 -8.39 9.88
N ASP A 371 17.06 -7.31 9.95
CA ASP A 371 17.41 -5.97 9.48
C ASP A 371 17.28 -4.94 10.61
N GLY A 372 17.88 -3.76 10.43
CA GLY A 372 17.73 -2.68 11.39
C GLY A 372 18.51 -2.85 12.70
N ASP A 373 19.43 -3.81 12.79
CA ASP A 373 20.22 -4.10 13.99
C ASP A 373 21.68 -4.40 13.67
N TYR A 374 22.62 -3.82 14.42
CA TYR A 374 24.07 -4.00 14.23
C TYR A 374 24.58 -5.23 14.99
N ALA A 375 24.21 -6.40 14.49
CA ALA A 375 24.69 -7.67 15.02
C ALA A 375 25.59 -8.39 14.01
N ILE A 376 26.69 -8.96 14.49
CA ILE A 376 27.62 -9.75 13.64
C ILE A 376 26.99 -11.03 13.07
N TYR A 377 25.90 -11.52 13.67
CA TYR A 377 25.14 -12.66 13.17
C TYR A 377 24.06 -12.26 12.14
N ALA A 378 23.72 -10.97 12.05
CA ALA A 378 22.72 -10.48 11.12
C ALA A 378 23.38 -10.26 9.75
N PRO A 379 22.92 -10.92 8.66
CA PRO A 379 23.65 -10.89 7.39
C PRO A 379 23.87 -9.48 6.84
N ILE A 380 22.84 -8.60 6.87
CA ILE A 380 22.95 -7.24 6.33
C ILE A 380 24.01 -6.43 7.09
N SER A 381 24.04 -6.52 8.42
CA SER A 381 25.06 -5.83 9.21
C SER A 381 26.44 -6.47 9.06
N ALA A 382 26.48 -7.80 8.92
CA ALA A 382 27.72 -8.52 8.70
C ALA A 382 28.38 -8.12 7.36
N SER A 383 27.62 -7.73 6.33
CA SER A 383 28.25 -7.24 5.09
C SER A 383 29.14 -6.02 5.35
N HIS A 384 28.75 -5.12 6.26
CA HIS A 384 29.54 -3.96 6.66
C HIS A 384 30.73 -4.32 7.55
N PHE A 385 30.54 -5.29 8.46
CA PHE A 385 31.54 -5.57 9.50
C PHE A 385 32.65 -6.53 9.06
N MET A 386 32.35 -7.50 8.22
CA MET A 386 33.23 -8.63 7.97
C MET A 386 34.43 -8.24 7.11
N LEU A 387 35.62 -8.66 7.54
CA LEU A 387 36.86 -8.38 6.82
C LEU A 387 36.89 -9.09 5.46
N PRO A 388 37.46 -8.46 4.43
CA PRO A 388 37.49 -9.02 3.08
C PRO A 388 38.32 -10.30 2.98
N TYR A 389 39.17 -10.61 3.95
CA TYR A 389 39.90 -11.89 3.99
C TYR A 389 39.31 -12.92 4.95
N TRP A 390 38.09 -12.71 5.46
CA TRP A 390 37.32 -13.75 6.16
C TRP A 390 36.41 -14.44 5.16
N ASN A 391 36.66 -15.72 4.89
CA ASN A 391 35.88 -16.49 3.94
C ASN A 391 34.75 -17.26 4.65
N PRO A 392 33.46 -17.06 4.26
CA PRO A 392 32.36 -17.85 4.80
C PRO A 392 32.37 -19.32 4.35
N TYR A 393 33.21 -19.68 3.38
CA TYR A 393 33.34 -21.02 2.83
C TYR A 393 34.80 -21.54 2.88
N ASN A 394 34.93 -22.86 2.94
CA ASN A 394 36.18 -23.59 2.77
C ASN A 394 36.56 -23.70 1.27
N GLU A 395 37.80 -24.11 1.00
CA GLU A 395 38.29 -24.30 -0.38
C GLU A 395 37.47 -25.33 -1.20
N ASP A 396 36.81 -26.28 -0.53
CA ASP A 396 35.94 -27.27 -1.15
C ASP A 396 34.49 -26.78 -1.36
N GLY A 397 34.19 -25.54 -0.96
CA GLY A 397 32.86 -24.92 -1.04
C GLY A 397 31.93 -25.25 0.13
N SER A 398 32.36 -26.05 1.10
CA SER A 398 31.59 -26.25 2.34
C SER A 398 31.57 -24.99 3.21
N LEU A 399 30.52 -24.82 4.02
CA LEU A 399 30.39 -23.66 4.90
C LEU A 399 31.47 -23.69 5.99
N ALA A 400 32.23 -22.61 6.14
CA ALA A 400 33.22 -22.48 7.21
C ALA A 400 32.52 -22.40 8.57
N SER A 401 32.92 -23.27 9.49
CA SER A 401 32.24 -23.51 10.75
C SER A 401 33.11 -23.13 11.95
N THR A 402 32.45 -22.60 12.98
CA THR A 402 33.07 -22.43 14.30
C THR A 402 33.29 -23.76 15.02
N ASN A 403 32.50 -24.79 14.71
CA ASN A 403 32.54 -26.10 15.38
C ASN A 403 33.81 -26.90 15.06
N ASP A 404 34.24 -26.88 13.81
CA ASP A 404 35.44 -27.58 13.33
C ASP A 404 36.67 -26.67 13.26
N GLY A 405 36.51 -25.39 13.62
CA GLY A 405 37.56 -24.38 13.62
C GLY A 405 37.98 -23.92 12.21
N THR A 406 37.20 -24.22 11.17
CA THR A 406 37.47 -23.76 9.80
C THR A 406 37.14 -22.28 9.61
N TRP A 407 36.16 -21.73 10.32
CA TRP A 407 35.92 -20.28 10.39
C TRP A 407 37.11 -19.56 11.01
N LYS A 408 37.74 -18.65 10.25
CA LYS A 408 38.91 -17.88 10.67
C LYS A 408 38.60 -16.43 11.04
N GLY A 409 37.34 -16.01 10.89
CA GLY A 409 36.89 -14.67 11.25
C GLY A 409 36.66 -14.50 12.75
N SER A 410 36.49 -13.25 13.19
CA SER A 410 36.12 -12.96 14.58
C SER A 410 34.61 -13.16 14.78
N GLY A 411 34.21 -13.73 15.92
CA GLY A 411 32.81 -13.96 16.23
C GLY A 411 32.22 -15.17 15.50
N VAL A 412 31.24 -14.92 14.63
CA VAL A 412 30.42 -15.97 14.01
C VAL A 412 30.34 -15.82 12.50
N ASN A 413 30.25 -16.94 11.78
CA ASN A 413 29.82 -16.94 10.39
C ASN A 413 28.29 -16.66 10.35
N PRO A 414 27.83 -15.50 9.86
CA PRO A 414 26.40 -15.12 9.92
C PRO A 414 25.49 -16.11 9.17
N ILE A 415 25.98 -16.72 8.09
CA ILE A 415 25.24 -17.72 7.31
C ILE A 415 25.07 -19.00 8.15
N GLU A 416 26.11 -19.44 8.85
CA GLU A 416 26.06 -20.60 9.76
C GLU A 416 25.09 -20.37 10.93
N TRP A 417 25.10 -19.15 11.48
CA TRP A 417 24.22 -18.79 12.60
C TRP A 417 22.74 -18.96 12.24
N LEU A 418 22.31 -18.46 11.08
CA LEU A 418 20.92 -18.52 10.65
C LEU A 418 20.43 -19.95 10.38
N ILE A 419 21.32 -20.82 9.87
CA ILE A 419 21.01 -22.24 9.67
C ILE A 419 20.77 -22.95 11.01
N ASN A 420 21.55 -22.60 12.04
CA ASN A 420 21.48 -23.21 13.36
C ASN A 420 20.44 -22.56 14.29
N ASN A 421 19.97 -21.36 13.96
CA ASN A 421 19.01 -20.60 14.75
C ASN A 421 17.80 -20.07 13.93
N PRO A 422 17.07 -20.94 13.21
CA PRO A 422 16.01 -20.50 12.31
C PRO A 422 14.77 -19.99 13.07
N ILE A 423 14.13 -18.97 12.49
CA ILE A 423 12.83 -18.44 12.92
C ILE A 423 11.87 -18.50 11.73
N LYS A 424 10.71 -19.15 11.92
CA LYS A 424 9.69 -19.30 10.87
C LYS A 424 8.32 -18.91 11.40
N TYR A 425 7.50 -18.33 10.55
CA TYR A 425 6.13 -17.94 10.86
C TYR A 425 5.15 -18.62 9.92
N LYS A 426 3.96 -18.91 10.44
CA LYS A 426 2.79 -19.35 9.67
C LYS A 426 1.60 -18.50 10.06
N THR A 427 0.85 -18.07 9.05
CA THR A 427 -0.35 -17.25 9.25
C THR A 427 -1.54 -17.87 8.54
N TYR A 428 -2.65 -17.98 9.27
CA TYR A 428 -3.96 -18.36 8.74
C TYR A 428 -4.87 -17.14 8.82
N LYS A 429 -5.46 -16.73 7.69
CA LYS A 429 -6.26 -15.52 7.62
C LYS A 429 -7.64 -15.82 7.03
N VAL A 430 -8.67 -15.29 7.67
CA VAL A 430 -10.05 -15.30 7.18
C VAL A 430 -10.59 -13.88 7.21
N ILE A 431 -11.01 -13.36 6.06
CA ILE A 431 -11.75 -12.09 5.99
C ILE A 431 -13.07 -12.39 5.28
N SER A 432 -14.20 -12.17 5.96
CA SER A 432 -15.51 -12.45 5.41
C SER A 432 -16.48 -11.33 5.71
N SER A 433 -17.29 -10.96 4.73
CA SER A 433 -18.48 -10.14 4.92
C SER A 433 -19.69 -10.88 4.39
N VAL A 434 -20.78 -10.85 5.14
CA VAL A 434 -22.09 -11.35 4.73
C VAL A 434 -23.10 -10.24 4.91
N PHE A 435 -23.95 -10.01 3.90
CA PHE A 435 -24.96 -8.96 3.98
C PHE A 435 -26.31 -9.40 3.43
N ALA A 436 -27.35 -8.74 3.95
CA ALA A 436 -28.69 -8.77 3.42
C ALA A 436 -29.13 -7.34 3.12
N GLU A 437 -29.69 -7.14 1.94
CA GLU A 437 -30.21 -5.87 1.45
C GLU A 437 -31.68 -6.05 1.05
N VAL A 438 -32.54 -5.20 1.60
CA VAL A 438 -34.00 -5.24 1.46
C VAL A 438 -34.47 -3.92 0.85
N THR A 439 -35.22 -4.00 -0.24
CA THR A 439 -35.86 -2.86 -0.90
C THR A 439 -37.39 -2.98 -0.83
N PRO A 440 -38.01 -2.63 0.32
CA PRO A 440 -39.44 -2.87 0.54
C PRO A 440 -40.34 -1.96 -0.31
N ILE A 441 -39.86 -0.76 -0.63
CA ILE A 441 -40.47 0.20 -1.55
C ILE A 441 -39.38 0.79 -2.44
N GLU A 442 -39.78 1.33 -3.59
CA GLU A 442 -38.85 2.01 -4.50
C GLU A 442 -38.11 3.15 -3.78
N GLY A 443 -36.79 3.24 -4.00
CA GLY A 443 -35.92 4.24 -3.39
C GLY A 443 -35.47 3.93 -1.95
N LEU A 444 -36.15 3.05 -1.21
CA LEU A 444 -35.75 2.66 0.16
C LEU A 444 -34.92 1.39 0.14
N THR A 445 -33.70 1.45 0.66
CA THR A 445 -32.78 0.32 0.80
C THR A 445 -32.37 0.17 2.26
N ILE A 446 -32.63 -1.00 2.85
CA ILE A 446 -32.18 -1.37 4.19
C ILE A 446 -31.11 -2.43 4.04
N ARG A 447 -29.90 -2.19 4.56
CA ARG A 447 -28.79 -3.13 4.47
C ARG A 447 -28.22 -3.44 5.85
N SER A 448 -28.13 -4.72 6.16
CA SER A 448 -27.44 -5.26 7.34
C SER A 448 -26.23 -6.05 6.87
N GLN A 449 -25.06 -5.74 7.38
CA GLN A 449 -23.80 -6.39 7.05
C GLN A 449 -23.09 -6.84 8.32
N PHE A 450 -22.62 -8.09 8.32
CA PHE A 450 -21.76 -8.67 9.34
C PHE A 450 -20.39 -8.97 8.73
N GLY A 451 -19.34 -8.52 9.39
CA GLY A 451 -17.95 -8.68 8.98
C GLY A 451 -17.14 -9.43 10.03
N VAL A 452 -16.25 -10.29 9.57
CA VAL A 452 -15.28 -11.04 10.37
C VAL A 452 -13.90 -10.84 9.76
N ASP A 453 -12.94 -10.44 10.58
CA ASP A 453 -11.51 -10.52 10.29
C ASP A 453 -10.83 -11.33 11.38
N TYR A 454 -10.31 -12.51 11.03
CA TYR A 454 -9.62 -13.43 11.93
C TYR A 454 -8.23 -13.75 11.41
N SER A 455 -7.20 -13.61 12.25
CA SER A 455 -5.86 -14.14 11.99
C SER A 455 -5.39 -15.04 13.14
N HIS A 456 -4.71 -16.12 12.76
CA HIS A 456 -3.91 -16.94 13.66
C HIS A 456 -2.48 -16.95 13.15
N ASP A 457 -1.57 -16.37 13.92
CA ASP A 457 -0.16 -16.23 13.61
C ASP A 457 0.64 -17.10 14.58
N THR A 458 1.41 -18.04 14.06
CA THR A 458 2.26 -18.91 14.90
C THR A 458 3.72 -18.85 14.48
N GLY A 459 4.60 -18.63 15.46
CA GLY A 459 6.04 -18.54 15.28
C GLY A 459 6.75 -19.77 15.84
N PHE A 460 7.83 -20.16 15.17
CA PHE A 460 8.71 -21.26 15.53
C PHE A 460 10.13 -20.74 15.55
N SER A 461 10.76 -20.74 16.72
CA SER A 461 12.20 -20.49 16.84
C SER A 461 12.90 -21.76 17.32
N THR A 462 14.12 -21.97 16.82
CA THR A 462 14.94 -23.12 17.20
C THR A 462 16.37 -22.67 17.36
N SER A 463 17.11 -23.31 18.25
CA SER A 463 18.55 -23.17 18.41
C SER A 463 19.15 -24.55 18.62
N THR A 464 20.05 -24.98 17.73
CA THR A 464 20.61 -26.34 17.74
C THR A 464 21.66 -26.50 18.84
N PRO A 465 21.58 -27.55 19.69
CA PRO A 465 22.58 -27.78 20.74
C PRO A 465 23.96 -28.20 20.22
N SER A 466 24.05 -28.81 19.04
CA SER A 466 25.36 -29.18 18.46
C SER A 466 26.19 -27.98 18.02
N TYR A 467 25.59 -26.81 17.91
CA TYR A 467 26.30 -25.60 17.55
C TYR A 467 27.05 -25.04 18.77
N SER A 468 28.37 -24.94 18.67
CA SER A 468 29.26 -24.59 19.78
C SER A 468 28.93 -23.24 20.42
N LEU A 469 28.51 -22.26 19.62
CA LEU A 469 28.08 -20.95 20.10
C LEU A 469 26.78 -21.00 20.93
N ASN A 470 25.99 -22.05 20.77
CA ASN A 470 24.80 -22.32 21.59
C ASN A 470 25.16 -23.05 22.91
N ALA A 471 26.45 -23.27 23.18
CA ALA A 471 26.99 -23.82 24.43
C ALA A 471 26.41 -25.19 24.84
N GLY A 472 26.00 -26.03 23.89
CA GLY A 472 25.37 -27.32 24.18
C GLY A 472 23.95 -27.22 24.75
N LEU A 473 23.37 -26.01 24.77
CA LEU A 473 22.06 -25.71 25.34
C LEU A 473 21.13 -25.25 24.23
N GLY A 474 20.56 -26.21 23.49
CA GLY A 474 19.57 -25.90 22.48
C GLY A 474 18.33 -25.23 23.09
N SER A 475 17.55 -24.55 22.25
CA SER A 475 16.27 -23.97 22.62
C SER A 475 15.21 -24.19 21.55
N ALA A 476 13.95 -24.22 21.96
CA ALA A 476 12.81 -24.22 21.06
C ALA A 476 11.78 -23.21 21.59
N GLY A 477 11.31 -22.33 20.72
CA GLY A 477 10.25 -21.38 21.01
C GLY A 477 9.00 -21.65 20.17
N ARG A 478 7.85 -21.38 20.76
CA ARG A 478 6.57 -21.26 20.06
C ARG A 478 5.89 -19.98 20.47
N SER A 479 5.32 -19.29 19.51
CA SER A 479 4.37 -18.19 19.74
C SER A 479 3.06 -18.46 19.00
N SER A 480 1.98 -17.91 19.54
CA SER A 480 0.63 -17.91 18.98
C SER A 480 0.03 -16.53 19.23
N LEU A 481 -0.52 -15.94 18.19
CA LEU A 481 -1.26 -14.69 18.26
C LEU A 481 -2.58 -14.88 17.50
N ASP A 482 -3.68 -14.81 18.22
CA ASP A 482 -5.03 -14.86 17.68
C ASP A 482 -5.63 -13.47 17.71
N ASN A 483 -6.04 -12.94 16.57
CA ASN A 483 -6.75 -11.67 16.46
C ASN A 483 -8.13 -11.91 15.84
N LEU A 484 -9.18 -11.40 16.48
CA LEU A 484 -10.55 -11.46 15.97
C LEU A 484 -11.18 -10.08 16.03
N THR A 485 -11.57 -9.56 14.85
CA THR A 485 -12.41 -8.37 14.73
C THR A 485 -13.77 -8.75 14.19
N LEU A 486 -14.82 -8.40 14.93
CA LEU A 486 -16.21 -8.53 14.51
C LEU A 486 -16.78 -7.14 14.24
N THR A 487 -17.44 -6.98 13.10
CA THR A 487 -18.10 -5.73 12.73
C THR A 487 -19.55 -5.98 12.35
N ILE A 488 -20.47 -5.17 12.88
CA ILE A 488 -21.85 -5.12 12.40
C ILE A 488 -22.17 -3.71 11.93
N THR A 489 -22.73 -3.60 10.73
CA THR A 489 -23.13 -2.32 10.14
C THR A 489 -24.54 -2.44 9.60
N ASN A 490 -25.42 -1.57 10.09
CA ASN A 490 -26.80 -1.46 9.66
C ASN A 490 -27.04 -0.09 9.05
N THR A 491 -27.59 -0.03 7.85
CA THR A 491 -27.89 1.22 7.15
C THR A 491 -29.30 1.20 6.57
N VAL A 492 -29.93 2.38 6.58
CA VAL A 492 -31.19 2.66 5.92
C VAL A 492 -30.95 3.86 5.01
N ASN A 493 -31.18 3.68 3.72
CA ASN A 493 -30.97 4.69 2.70
C ASN A 493 -32.28 4.94 1.94
N TYR A 494 -32.70 6.20 1.81
CA TYR A 494 -33.87 6.59 1.03
C TYR A 494 -33.47 7.61 -0.04
N HIS A 495 -33.57 7.19 -1.30
CA HIS A 495 -33.33 8.00 -2.47
C HIS A 495 -34.65 8.33 -3.17
N PHE A 496 -34.83 9.59 -3.54
CA PHE A 496 -35.98 10.00 -4.36
C PHE A 496 -35.62 11.20 -5.23
N ASN A 497 -36.34 11.32 -6.35
CA ASN A 497 -36.13 12.38 -7.31
C ASN A 497 -37.45 13.12 -7.59
N LEU A 498 -37.42 14.46 -7.55
CA LEU A 498 -38.55 15.31 -7.89
C LEU A 498 -38.32 15.97 -9.25
N LYS A 499 -39.23 15.69 -10.18
CA LYS A 499 -39.28 16.28 -11.53
C LYS A 499 -38.00 16.10 -12.35
N ASN A 500 -37.16 15.10 -12.08
CA ASN A 500 -35.85 14.90 -12.73
C ASN A 500 -34.88 16.08 -12.55
N ARG A 501 -35.13 16.95 -11.56
CA ARG A 501 -34.35 18.18 -11.29
C ARG A 501 -33.79 18.22 -9.88
N HIS A 502 -34.55 17.76 -8.90
CA HIS A 502 -34.11 17.71 -7.51
C HIS A 502 -33.91 16.26 -7.10
N ASP A 503 -32.68 15.88 -6.82
CA ASP A 503 -32.31 14.54 -6.39
C ASP A 503 -31.91 14.59 -4.92
N PHE A 504 -32.52 13.74 -4.11
CA PHE A 504 -32.27 13.67 -2.67
C PHE A 504 -31.88 12.26 -2.27
N ASN A 505 -30.90 12.16 -1.38
CA ASN A 505 -30.53 10.90 -0.78
C ASN A 505 -30.26 11.08 0.72
N PHE A 506 -30.97 10.31 1.55
CA PHE A 506 -30.81 10.33 3.01
C PHE A 506 -30.40 8.96 3.51
N MET A 507 -29.35 8.90 4.31
CA MET A 507 -28.84 7.69 4.94
C MET A 507 -28.80 7.86 6.46
N LEU A 508 -29.22 6.81 7.17
CA LEU A 508 -28.99 6.63 8.60
C LEU A 508 -28.31 5.29 8.82
N GLY A 509 -27.43 5.21 9.81
CA GLY A 509 -26.78 3.96 10.13
C GLY A 509 -26.23 3.86 11.54
N GLN A 510 -25.93 2.61 11.90
CA GLN A 510 -25.31 2.19 13.14
C GLN A 510 -24.16 1.25 12.81
N GLU A 511 -23.08 1.36 13.56
CA GLU A 511 -21.92 0.48 13.46
C GLU A 511 -21.44 0.04 14.85
N GLY A 512 -21.10 -1.24 14.97
CA GLY A 512 -20.47 -1.81 16.14
C GLY A 512 -19.22 -2.59 15.73
N VAL A 513 -18.10 -2.34 16.41
CA VAL A 513 -16.84 -3.06 16.21
C VAL A 513 -16.40 -3.63 17.54
N ASN A 514 -16.00 -4.89 17.55
CA ASN A 514 -15.38 -5.54 18.70
C ASN A 514 -14.10 -6.23 18.24
N TYR A 515 -13.01 -5.98 18.96
CA TYR A 515 -11.70 -6.57 18.72
C TYR A 515 -11.26 -7.33 19.96
N HIS A 516 -10.71 -8.53 19.72
CA HIS A 516 -10.13 -9.42 20.72
C HIS A 516 -8.78 -9.92 20.22
N SER A 517 -7.77 -9.87 21.07
CA SER A 517 -6.44 -10.38 20.79
C SER A 517 -5.91 -11.20 21.94
N GLU A 518 -5.38 -12.39 21.63
CA GLU A 518 -4.72 -13.29 22.57
C GLU A 518 -3.32 -13.62 22.06
N ASN A 519 -2.32 -13.34 22.88
CA ASN A 519 -0.93 -13.63 22.57
C ASN A 519 -0.35 -14.57 23.63
N PHE A 520 0.23 -15.66 23.16
CA PHE A 520 0.90 -16.66 23.98
C PHE A 520 2.27 -16.97 23.39
N ASN A 521 3.30 -17.02 24.23
CA ASN A 521 4.61 -17.51 23.82
C ASN A 521 5.29 -18.30 24.93
N VAL A 522 6.13 -19.24 24.53
CA VAL A 522 6.95 -20.02 25.45
C VAL A 522 8.24 -20.43 24.75
N THR A 523 9.35 -20.32 25.47
CA THR A 523 10.66 -20.85 25.04
C THR A 523 11.15 -21.85 26.07
N THR A 524 11.40 -23.07 25.63
CA THR A 524 12.11 -24.07 26.44
C THR A 524 13.57 -24.17 26.01
N SER A 525 14.42 -24.55 26.96
CA SER A 525 15.86 -24.68 26.80
C SER A 525 16.34 -26.05 27.28
N LYS A 526 17.63 -26.33 27.04
CA LYS A 526 18.31 -27.60 27.34
C LYS A 526 17.86 -28.76 26.45
N GLN A 527 17.42 -28.46 25.24
CA GLN A 527 17.36 -29.44 24.16
C GLN A 527 18.77 -29.98 23.95
N ASN A 528 18.91 -31.30 23.84
CA ASN A 528 20.20 -31.98 23.73
C ASN A 528 20.36 -32.75 22.40
N ASN A 529 19.41 -32.59 21.48
CA ASN A 529 19.41 -33.26 20.19
C ASN A 529 18.83 -32.31 19.13
N ASP A 530 19.57 -32.09 18.04
CA ASP A 530 19.21 -31.16 16.97
C ASP A 530 17.90 -31.52 16.24
N ALA A 531 17.50 -32.78 16.25
CA ALA A 531 16.24 -33.22 15.65
C ALA A 531 15.04 -33.05 16.60
N LEU A 532 15.27 -32.90 17.90
CA LEU A 532 14.21 -32.80 18.93
C LEU A 532 13.90 -31.33 19.24
N VAL A 533 13.30 -30.66 18.27
CA VAL A 533 13.02 -29.21 18.25
C VAL A 533 11.64 -28.83 18.81
N ASN A 534 11.01 -29.76 19.54
CA ASN A 534 9.72 -29.53 20.18
C ASN A 534 9.92 -28.97 21.59
N LEU A 535 8.95 -28.18 22.06
CA LEU A 535 8.98 -27.61 23.41
C LEU A 535 9.14 -28.67 24.49
N SER A 536 8.46 -29.81 24.32
CA SER A 536 8.46 -30.95 25.24
C SER A 536 9.81 -31.65 25.39
N SER A 537 10.75 -31.37 24.50
CA SER A 537 12.10 -31.93 24.53
C SER A 537 13.08 -31.09 25.36
N GLY A 538 12.69 -29.88 25.77
CA GLY A 538 13.43 -29.06 26.73
C GLY A 538 13.09 -29.45 28.17
N SER A 539 14.05 -29.25 29.09
CA SER A 539 13.87 -29.55 30.53
C SER A 539 13.64 -28.30 31.38
N PHE A 540 13.68 -27.12 30.78
CA PHE A 540 13.50 -25.84 31.46
C PHE A 540 12.77 -24.83 30.57
N ALA A 541 11.69 -24.22 31.05
CA ALA A 541 11.05 -23.08 30.39
C ALA A 541 11.80 -21.79 30.79
N GLY A 542 12.49 -21.17 29.84
CA GLY A 542 13.31 -19.99 30.07
C GLY A 542 12.54 -18.67 30.00
N SER A 543 11.45 -18.64 29.25
CA SER A 543 10.54 -17.50 29.15
C SER A 543 9.15 -17.97 28.75
N TRP A 544 8.14 -17.25 29.22
CA TRP A 544 6.76 -17.39 28.81
C TRP A 544 6.08 -16.02 28.83
N GLY A 545 5.07 -15.86 28.00
CA GLY A 545 4.22 -14.68 27.98
C GLY A 545 2.79 -15.07 27.66
N ASP A 546 1.86 -14.39 28.31
CA ASP A 546 0.42 -14.53 28.14
C ASP A 546 -0.20 -13.15 28.31
N SER A 547 -0.90 -12.68 27.28
CA SER A 547 -1.52 -11.36 27.29
C SER A 547 -2.78 -11.36 26.43
N THR A 548 -3.83 -10.75 26.96
CA THR A 548 -5.10 -10.51 26.26
C THR A 548 -5.34 -9.01 26.11
N THR A 549 -5.93 -8.59 25.01
CA THR A 549 -6.25 -7.19 24.77
C THR A 549 -7.52 -7.04 23.96
N GLU A 550 -8.38 -6.11 24.37
CA GLU A 550 -9.69 -5.89 23.77
C GLU A 550 -9.99 -4.41 23.56
N TYR A 551 -10.81 -4.12 22.53
CA TYR A 551 -11.47 -2.83 22.42
C TYR A 551 -12.83 -2.95 21.71
N ALA A 552 -13.66 -1.92 21.89
CA ALA A 552 -14.94 -1.81 21.21
C ALA A 552 -15.22 -0.39 20.73
N PHE A 553 -15.97 -0.29 19.63
CA PHE A 553 -16.59 0.94 19.14
C PHE A 553 -18.09 0.75 18.96
N LEU A 554 -18.85 1.80 19.26
CA LEU A 554 -20.26 1.91 18.92
C LEU A 554 -20.50 3.27 18.30
N SER A 555 -21.18 3.31 17.16
CA SER A 555 -21.33 4.54 16.39
C SER A 555 -22.71 4.66 15.77
N PHE A 556 -23.20 5.89 15.66
CA PHE A 556 -24.43 6.26 14.97
C PHE A 556 -24.15 7.41 14.01
N PHE A 557 -24.65 7.32 12.78
CA PHE A 557 -24.36 8.31 11.76
C PHE A 557 -25.54 8.57 10.84
N GLY A 558 -25.55 9.77 10.26
CA GLY A 558 -26.52 10.19 9.27
C GLY A 558 -25.87 11.05 8.19
N ARG A 559 -26.37 10.93 6.96
CA ARG A 559 -25.94 11.72 5.81
C ARG A 559 -27.14 12.15 4.98
N GLY A 560 -27.17 13.41 4.57
CA GLY A 560 -28.10 13.94 3.59
C GLY A 560 -27.34 14.48 2.38
N GLU A 561 -27.82 14.18 1.19
CA GLU A 561 -27.27 14.63 -0.08
C GLU A 561 -28.39 15.28 -0.90
N TYR A 562 -28.03 16.35 -1.60
CA TYR A 562 -28.92 17.08 -2.47
C TYR A 562 -28.19 17.44 -3.78
N ASN A 563 -28.84 17.20 -4.90
CA ASN A 563 -28.37 17.59 -6.22
C ASN A 563 -29.49 18.33 -6.96
N LEU A 564 -29.15 19.52 -7.49
CA LEU A 564 -30.00 20.35 -8.32
C LEU A 564 -29.49 20.37 -9.76
N ASP A 565 -30.28 19.82 -10.68
CA ASP A 565 -30.05 19.77 -12.13
C ASP A 565 -28.70 19.18 -12.55
N GLY A 566 -28.03 18.44 -11.66
CA GLY A 566 -26.67 17.99 -11.89
C GLY A 566 -25.64 19.11 -11.91
N LYS A 567 -25.99 20.32 -11.44
CA LYS A 567 -25.13 21.52 -11.41
C LYS A 567 -24.60 21.82 -10.02
N TYR A 568 -25.49 21.78 -9.04
CA TYR A 568 -25.18 22.11 -7.65
C TYR A 568 -25.40 20.89 -6.78
N TYR A 569 -24.34 20.47 -6.08
CA TYR A 569 -24.35 19.35 -5.17
C TYR A 569 -24.01 19.85 -3.78
N ALA A 570 -24.75 19.36 -2.80
CA ALA A 570 -24.48 19.61 -1.40
C ALA A 570 -24.65 18.30 -0.62
N ASP A 571 -23.72 18.02 0.29
CA ASP A 571 -23.83 16.92 1.23
C ASP A 571 -23.51 17.38 2.65
N PHE A 572 -24.26 16.83 3.61
CA PHE A 572 -24.07 17.05 5.03
C PHE A 572 -24.07 15.70 5.74
N SER A 573 -23.17 15.54 6.71
CA SER A 573 -23.20 14.37 7.57
C SER A 573 -22.86 14.70 9.01
N VAL A 574 -23.34 13.84 9.89
CA VAL A 574 -23.20 13.92 11.34
C VAL A 574 -22.99 12.49 11.84
N ARG A 575 -22.07 12.33 12.79
CA ARG A 575 -21.75 11.05 13.40
C ARG A 575 -21.42 11.22 14.88
N ALA A 576 -21.83 10.26 15.69
CA ALA A 576 -21.45 10.15 17.10
C ALA A 576 -20.76 8.81 17.32
N ASP A 577 -19.53 8.84 17.84
CA ASP A 577 -18.69 7.67 18.06
C ASP A 577 -18.39 7.48 19.55
N ALA A 578 -18.46 6.25 20.01
CA ALA A 578 -18.00 5.81 21.32
C ALA A 578 -16.84 4.84 21.20
N SER A 579 -15.79 5.01 22.02
CA SER A 579 -14.67 4.07 22.11
C SER A 579 -14.44 3.61 23.55
N SER A 580 -14.13 2.33 23.73
CA SER A 580 -13.75 1.77 25.04
C SER A 580 -12.36 2.23 25.53
N ARG A 581 -11.56 2.87 24.67
CA ARG A 581 -10.22 3.37 25.01
C ARG A 581 -10.25 4.57 25.96
N PHE A 582 -11.37 5.29 26.02
CA PHE A 582 -11.53 6.50 26.82
C PHE A 582 -12.36 6.27 28.09
N GLY A 583 -12.22 7.20 29.03
CA GLY A 583 -12.96 7.19 30.29
C GLY A 583 -14.48 7.23 30.09
N LYS A 584 -15.23 6.80 31.12
CA LYS A 584 -16.70 6.68 31.04
C LYS A 584 -17.40 7.97 30.60
N ASP A 585 -16.89 9.11 31.05
CA ASP A 585 -17.48 10.43 30.83
C ASP A 585 -17.04 11.06 29.48
N ASN A 586 -15.99 10.52 28.86
CA ASN A 586 -15.35 11.09 27.66
C ASN A 586 -15.35 10.17 26.43
N ARG A 587 -16.03 9.02 26.51
CA ARG A 587 -16.05 8.03 25.43
C ARG A 587 -16.78 8.47 24.18
N TRP A 588 -17.83 9.29 24.30
CA TRP A 588 -18.64 9.77 23.18
C TRP A 588 -18.08 11.07 22.60
N ALA A 589 -17.94 11.14 21.28
CA ALA A 589 -17.64 12.38 20.56
C ALA A 589 -18.52 12.52 19.31
N GLY A 590 -18.86 13.78 18.99
CA GLY A 590 -19.66 14.14 17.82
C GLY A 590 -18.80 14.77 16.72
N PHE A 591 -19.03 14.35 15.48
CA PHE A 591 -18.32 14.78 14.29
C PHE A 591 -19.31 15.16 13.19
N TRP A 592 -18.93 16.10 12.34
CA TRP A 592 -19.79 16.59 11.25
C TRP A 592 -18.96 16.98 10.03
N SER A 593 -19.60 16.97 8.86
CA SER A 593 -18.99 17.49 7.63
C SER A 593 -20.02 18.11 6.70
N VAL A 594 -19.55 19.05 5.89
CA VAL A 594 -20.29 19.68 4.79
C VAL A 594 -19.42 19.60 3.54
N GLY A 595 -20.01 19.20 2.42
CA GLY A 595 -19.42 19.25 1.09
C GLY A 595 -20.33 19.99 0.12
N LEU A 596 -19.72 20.77 -0.78
CA LEU A 596 -20.38 21.53 -1.83
C LEU A 596 -19.61 21.31 -3.14
N MET A 597 -20.33 21.15 -4.24
CA MET A 597 -19.74 21.05 -5.57
C MET A 597 -20.61 21.80 -6.59
N TRP A 598 -19.96 22.62 -7.40
CA TRP A 598 -20.57 23.38 -8.49
C TRP A 598 -19.92 22.98 -9.82
N ASP A 599 -20.72 22.37 -10.70
CA ASP A 599 -20.35 22.07 -12.08
C ASP A 599 -20.70 23.27 -12.98
N PHE A 600 -19.76 24.21 -13.07
CA PHE A 600 -19.97 25.43 -13.84
C PHE A 600 -19.89 25.19 -15.35
N LYS A 601 -19.39 24.03 -15.81
CA LYS A 601 -19.45 23.68 -17.25
C LYS A 601 -20.88 23.48 -17.75
N LYS A 602 -21.81 23.11 -16.86
CA LYS A 602 -23.24 22.95 -17.18
C LYS A 602 -24.02 24.26 -17.14
N GLU A 603 -23.38 25.40 -16.92
CA GLU A 603 -24.06 26.70 -17.00
C GLU A 603 -24.20 27.18 -18.44
N GLU A 604 -25.31 27.83 -18.76
CA GLU A 604 -25.64 28.29 -20.11
C GLU A 604 -24.52 29.15 -20.72
N PHE A 605 -23.85 29.96 -19.90
CA PHE A 605 -22.76 30.82 -20.33
C PHE A 605 -21.43 30.09 -20.60
N PHE A 606 -21.30 28.81 -20.18
CA PHE A 606 -20.15 27.96 -20.46
C PHE A 606 -20.43 26.84 -21.48
N GLU A 607 -21.68 26.61 -21.86
CA GLU A 607 -22.07 25.57 -22.82
C GLU A 607 -21.34 25.73 -24.17
N GLY A 608 -21.19 26.96 -24.67
CA GLY A 608 -20.58 27.26 -25.97
C GLY A 608 -19.07 27.01 -26.10
N TYR A 609 -18.39 26.54 -25.06
CA TYR A 609 -16.95 26.26 -25.07
C TYR A 609 -16.65 24.76 -25.13
N ASP A 610 -16.64 24.17 -26.32
CA ASP A 610 -16.40 22.73 -26.52
C ASP A 610 -14.99 22.26 -26.13
N TRP A 611 -14.02 23.17 -26.12
CA TRP A 611 -12.66 22.88 -25.69
C TRP A 611 -12.56 22.58 -24.19
N LEU A 612 -13.53 23.05 -23.40
CA LEU A 612 -13.66 22.78 -21.96
C LEU A 612 -14.76 21.73 -21.77
N THR A 613 -14.38 20.52 -21.37
CA THR A 613 -15.28 19.36 -21.32
C THR A 613 -15.74 19.01 -19.92
N ASN A 614 -15.02 19.47 -18.90
CA ASN A 614 -15.42 19.39 -17.50
C ASN A 614 -14.93 20.63 -16.75
N ALA A 615 -15.73 21.16 -15.83
CA ALA A 615 -15.30 22.29 -15.01
C ALA A 615 -16.09 22.33 -13.70
N GLN A 616 -15.44 21.87 -12.63
CA GLN A 616 -16.06 21.71 -11.32
C GLN A 616 -15.22 22.39 -10.25
N LEU A 617 -15.91 23.13 -9.37
CA LEU A 617 -15.35 23.69 -8.15
C LEU A 617 -15.94 22.92 -6.96
N THR A 618 -15.08 22.45 -6.06
CA THR A 618 -15.49 21.73 -4.86
C THR A 618 -14.99 22.41 -3.60
N PHE A 619 -15.78 22.31 -2.54
CA PHE A 619 -15.45 22.77 -1.21
C PHE A 619 -15.92 21.74 -0.21
N SER A 620 -15.09 21.38 0.77
CA SER A 620 -15.51 20.56 1.89
C SER A 620 -14.86 21.02 3.18
N THR A 621 -15.59 20.89 4.28
CA THR A 621 -15.07 21.16 5.62
C THR A 621 -15.76 20.26 6.63
N GLY A 622 -15.03 19.87 7.67
CA GLY A 622 -15.60 19.03 8.72
C GLY A 622 -14.59 18.63 9.77
N THR A 623 -15.12 17.96 10.78
CA THR A 623 -14.41 17.44 11.94
C THR A 623 -14.34 15.93 11.91
N SER A 624 -13.24 15.37 12.39
CA SER A 624 -13.07 13.95 12.66
C SER A 624 -12.29 13.76 13.95
N GLY A 625 -12.33 12.57 14.52
CA GLY A 625 -11.57 12.21 15.72
C GLY A 625 -10.43 11.25 15.39
N ASN A 626 -9.48 11.09 16.29
CA ASN A 626 -8.51 10.00 16.31
C ASN A 626 -8.50 9.36 17.71
N SER A 627 -8.45 8.03 17.75
CA SER A 627 -8.42 7.23 18.98
C SER A 627 -7.32 6.16 18.97
N SER A 628 -6.32 6.33 18.12
CA SER A 628 -5.27 5.34 17.87
C SER A 628 -4.19 5.36 18.95
N ILE A 629 -4.61 5.11 20.19
CA ILE A 629 -3.77 4.88 21.36
C ILE A 629 -3.90 3.42 21.82
N SER A 630 -2.97 2.99 22.65
CA SER A 630 -3.04 1.69 23.31
C SER A 630 -4.33 1.54 24.12
N ASN A 631 -4.75 0.30 24.34
CA ASN A 631 -5.96 0.03 25.11
C ASN A 631 -5.70 0.29 26.60
N TYR A 632 -6.76 0.66 27.33
CA TYR A 632 -6.74 0.86 28.79
C TYR A 632 -5.92 2.04 29.33
N GLU A 633 -5.37 2.91 28.48
CA GLU A 633 -4.49 4.03 28.91
C GLU A 633 -5.17 5.04 29.87
N HIS A 634 -6.51 5.12 29.86
CA HIS A 634 -7.25 5.96 30.80
C HIS A 634 -7.31 5.36 32.23
N LEU A 635 -7.04 4.07 32.41
CA LEU A 635 -7.14 3.38 33.71
C LEU A 635 -5.85 3.56 34.53
N ALA A 636 -5.95 3.63 35.85
CA ALA A 636 -4.81 3.43 36.73
C ALA A 636 -4.59 1.92 36.91
N LEU A 637 -3.42 1.40 36.52
CA LEU A 637 -3.14 -0.04 36.56
C LEU A 637 -1.94 -0.38 37.45
N VAL A 638 -1.96 -1.62 37.93
CA VAL A 638 -0.85 -2.31 38.59
C VAL A 638 -0.51 -3.55 37.77
N THR A 639 0.76 -3.96 37.78
CA THR A 639 1.19 -5.22 37.18
C THR A 639 1.53 -6.25 38.26
N GLY A 640 1.04 -7.48 38.08
CA GLY A 640 1.62 -8.66 38.72
C GLY A 640 2.94 -9.04 38.04
N SER A 641 3.64 -10.08 38.50
CA SER A 641 4.91 -10.62 37.96
C SER A 641 6.21 -9.88 38.30
N SER A 642 6.19 -8.91 39.23
CA SER A 642 7.46 -8.38 39.73
C SER A 642 8.13 -9.42 40.62
N ASN A 643 9.02 -10.23 40.05
CA ASN A 643 9.76 -11.24 40.79
C ASN A 643 10.75 -10.56 41.74
N TYR A 644 10.54 -10.72 43.04
CA TYR A 644 11.49 -10.29 44.05
C TYR A 644 11.91 -11.51 44.88
N LEU A 645 13.14 -11.99 44.65
CA LEU A 645 13.70 -13.17 45.31
C LEU A 645 12.86 -14.47 45.13
N GLY A 646 12.20 -14.63 43.99
CA GLY A 646 11.34 -15.78 43.70
C GLY A 646 9.89 -15.61 44.14
N GLU A 647 9.56 -14.52 44.84
CA GLU A 647 8.20 -14.20 45.25
C GLU A 647 7.53 -13.26 44.26
N THR A 648 6.22 -13.45 44.06
CA THR A 648 5.44 -12.59 43.17
C THR A 648 5.08 -11.30 43.89
N GLY A 649 5.55 -10.18 43.35
CA GLY A 649 5.19 -8.83 43.77
C GLY A 649 4.21 -8.14 42.83
N ILE A 650 3.56 -7.10 43.35
CA ILE A 650 2.71 -6.17 42.62
C ILE A 650 3.39 -4.80 42.64
N LYS A 651 3.39 -4.09 41.51
CA LYS A 651 3.82 -2.69 41.44
C LYS A 651 2.88 -1.86 40.56
N PRO A 652 2.76 -0.54 40.78
CA PRO A 652 2.13 0.36 39.82
C PRO A 652 2.76 0.20 38.43
N SER A 653 1.95 0.14 37.39
CA SER A 653 2.41 0.09 35.99
C SER A 653 2.06 1.35 35.21
N GLN A 654 0.95 2.01 35.53
CA GLN A 654 0.57 3.27 34.89
C GLN A 654 -0.31 4.14 35.80
N ARG A 655 -0.22 5.46 35.60
CA ARG A 655 -0.99 6.47 36.35
C ARG A 655 -2.47 6.51 35.99
N GLY A 656 -2.81 6.33 34.71
CA GLY A 656 -4.15 6.54 34.17
C GLY A 656 -4.57 8.01 34.05
N ASN A 657 -5.63 8.26 33.27
CA ASN A 657 -6.26 9.57 33.08
C ASN A 657 -7.73 9.40 32.66
N GLU A 658 -8.67 9.47 33.60
CA GLU A 658 -10.11 9.31 33.30
C GLU A 658 -10.67 10.43 32.38
N ASN A 659 -9.96 11.56 32.27
CA ASN A 659 -10.33 12.67 31.41
C ASN A 659 -9.88 12.49 29.95
N LEU A 660 -9.13 11.43 29.65
CA LEU A 660 -8.64 11.17 28.30
C LEU A 660 -9.81 11.06 27.31
N THR A 661 -9.70 11.79 26.21
CA THR A 661 -10.71 11.92 25.16
C THR A 661 -10.07 11.87 23.77
N TRP A 662 -10.89 12.05 22.74
CA TRP A 662 -10.48 11.98 21.33
C TRP A 662 -9.54 13.13 20.95
N GLU A 663 -8.52 12.82 20.15
CA GLU A 663 -7.79 13.83 19.39
C GLU A 663 -8.70 14.36 18.28
N LYS A 664 -8.78 15.68 18.11
CA LYS A 664 -9.75 16.32 17.19
C LYS A 664 -9.06 16.90 15.97
N LEU A 665 -9.60 16.60 14.81
CA LEU A 665 -9.10 17.07 13.53
C LEU A 665 -10.15 17.92 12.83
N TRP A 666 -9.77 19.10 12.35
CA TRP A 666 -10.57 19.94 11.47
C TRP A 666 -9.90 20.02 10.11
N THR A 667 -10.55 19.48 9.08
CA THR A 667 -10.08 19.56 7.69
C THR A 667 -10.95 20.48 6.86
N THR A 668 -10.33 21.34 6.07
CA THR A 668 -10.98 22.13 5.01
C THR A 668 -10.25 21.90 3.69
N ASN A 669 -11.01 21.73 2.61
CA ASN A 669 -10.51 21.43 1.27
C ASN A 669 -11.22 22.29 0.21
N VAL A 670 -10.46 22.79 -0.75
CA VAL A 670 -10.97 23.44 -1.96
C VAL A 670 -10.36 22.73 -3.17
N GLY A 671 -11.19 22.26 -4.09
CA GLY A 671 -10.76 21.53 -5.29
C GLY A 671 -11.23 22.19 -6.57
N LEU A 672 -10.40 22.16 -7.60
CA LEU A 672 -10.71 22.56 -8.96
C LEU A 672 -10.44 21.39 -9.89
N ARG A 673 -11.45 20.95 -10.64
CA ARG A 673 -11.36 19.86 -11.62
C ARG A 673 -11.71 20.40 -13.00
N LEU A 674 -10.78 20.32 -13.93
CA LEU A 674 -10.94 20.81 -15.30
C LEU A 674 -10.66 19.67 -16.29
N GLY A 675 -11.45 19.62 -17.36
CA GLY A 675 -11.25 18.72 -18.49
C GLY A 675 -11.16 19.52 -19.78
N PHE A 676 -10.19 19.19 -20.63
CA PHE A 676 -9.96 19.87 -21.91
C PHE A 676 -9.95 18.88 -23.06
N PHE A 677 -10.65 19.22 -24.15
CA PHE A 677 -10.71 18.48 -25.42
C PHE A 677 -11.03 16.98 -25.30
N ASN A 678 -11.64 16.53 -24.18
CA ASN A 678 -11.82 15.11 -23.83
C ASN A 678 -10.52 14.28 -23.88
N ARG A 679 -9.40 14.94 -23.60
CA ARG A 679 -8.05 14.34 -23.65
C ARG A 679 -7.19 14.70 -22.45
N VAL A 680 -7.40 15.86 -21.83
CA VAL A 680 -6.58 16.33 -20.70
C VAL A 680 -7.48 16.56 -19.50
N ASN A 681 -7.20 15.88 -18.40
CA ASN A 681 -7.83 16.09 -17.11
C ASN A 681 -6.82 16.73 -16.16
N PHE A 682 -7.20 17.84 -15.53
CA PHE A 682 -6.41 18.55 -14.54
C PHE A 682 -7.20 18.65 -13.23
N THR A 683 -6.54 18.32 -12.13
CA THR A 683 -7.09 18.53 -10.78
C THR A 683 -6.07 19.30 -9.95
N ALA A 684 -6.56 20.32 -9.24
CA ALA A 684 -5.81 21.03 -8.22
C ALA A 684 -6.63 21.04 -6.92
N GLU A 685 -6.03 20.66 -5.80
CA GLU A 685 -6.66 20.70 -4.49
C GLU A 685 -5.78 21.40 -3.48
N PHE A 686 -6.41 22.20 -2.61
CA PHE A 686 -5.78 22.92 -1.52
C PHE A 686 -6.45 22.48 -0.23
N TYR A 687 -5.65 22.15 0.79
CA TYR A 687 -6.18 21.72 2.07
C TYR A 687 -5.49 22.40 3.26
N ASN A 688 -6.25 22.53 4.33
CA ASN A 688 -5.79 22.91 5.66
C ASN A 688 -6.38 21.94 6.67
N LYS A 689 -5.50 21.25 7.40
CA LYS A 689 -5.85 20.24 8.40
C LYS A 689 -5.22 20.65 9.73
N LEU A 690 -6.07 20.93 10.72
CA LEU A 690 -5.67 21.30 12.08
C LEU A 690 -5.96 20.12 13.00
N THR A 691 -4.96 19.64 13.73
CA THR A 691 -5.11 18.72 14.85
C THR A 691 -5.00 19.50 16.15
N SER A 692 -5.93 19.27 17.07
CA SER A 692 -5.98 19.83 18.42
C SER A 692 -6.32 18.74 19.43
N ASP A 693 -6.04 18.98 20.71
CA ASP A 693 -6.23 18.00 21.78
C ASP A 693 -5.48 16.69 21.48
N MET A 694 -4.26 16.79 20.93
CA MET A 694 -3.50 15.62 20.47
C MET A 694 -3.30 14.61 21.60
N LEU A 695 -3.40 13.32 21.24
CA LEU A 695 -3.09 12.24 22.18
C LEU A 695 -1.58 12.09 22.27
N MET A 696 -1.00 12.58 23.37
CA MET A 696 0.45 12.68 23.56
C MET A 696 0.90 11.99 24.85
N GLN A 697 2.08 11.36 24.82
CA GLN A 697 2.73 10.88 26.03
C GLN A 697 3.50 12.04 26.69
N VAL A 698 2.98 12.54 27.80
CA VAL A 698 3.62 13.59 28.58
C VAL A 698 4.68 12.96 29.47
N PRO A 699 5.98 13.26 29.25
CA PRO A 699 7.04 12.73 30.08
C PRO A 699 6.95 13.32 31.49
N VAL A 700 7.21 12.47 32.49
CA VAL A 700 7.29 12.88 33.90
C VAL A 700 8.53 12.26 34.54
N SER A 701 8.99 12.85 35.64
CA SER A 701 10.11 12.27 36.39
C SER A 701 9.73 10.88 36.88
N TYR A 702 10.63 9.89 36.74
CA TYR A 702 10.44 8.58 37.37
C TYR A 702 10.26 8.66 38.89
N ALA A 703 10.71 9.75 39.53
CA ALA A 703 10.44 10.02 40.94
C ALA A 703 8.96 10.30 41.24
N ASP A 704 8.19 10.74 40.24
CA ASP A 704 6.74 10.93 40.30
C ASP A 704 6.04 9.59 40.05
N GLY A 705 6.06 8.71 41.06
CA GLY A 705 5.25 7.48 41.07
C GLY A 705 5.77 6.29 40.26
N GLY A 706 6.97 6.37 39.66
CA GLY A 706 7.66 5.24 39.02
C GLY A 706 7.27 4.97 37.56
N TYR A 707 6.45 5.83 36.96
CA TYR A 707 6.05 5.80 35.56
C TYR A 707 6.72 6.98 34.83
N GLY A 708 7.43 6.73 33.73
CA GLY A 708 8.22 7.77 33.03
C GLY A 708 7.41 8.72 32.14
N ALA A 709 6.13 8.41 31.91
CA ALA A 709 5.19 9.23 31.13
C ALA A 709 3.74 8.88 31.46
N TYR A 710 2.79 9.72 31.05
CA TYR A 710 1.36 9.41 31.05
C TYR A 710 0.67 9.99 29.81
N TRP A 711 -0.48 9.45 29.41
CA TRP A 711 -1.26 9.96 28.27
C TRP A 711 -2.15 11.14 28.65
N ASP A 712 -2.12 12.17 27.81
CA ASP A 712 -2.99 13.33 27.94
C ASP A 712 -3.41 13.90 26.58
N ASN A 713 -4.46 14.71 26.57
CA ASN A 713 -4.92 15.46 25.40
C ASN A 713 -4.24 16.84 25.36
N VAL A 714 -3.05 16.91 24.77
CA VAL A 714 -2.21 18.12 24.78
C VAL A 714 -1.50 18.33 23.46
N GLY A 715 -1.36 19.60 23.09
CA GLY A 715 -0.67 20.01 21.87
C GLY A 715 -1.59 20.11 20.64
N ALA A 716 -1.06 20.80 19.64
CA ALA A 716 -1.75 21.06 18.38
C ALA A 716 -0.75 21.16 17.22
N MET A 717 -1.20 20.78 16.02
CA MET A 717 -0.40 20.91 14.80
C MET A 717 -1.26 21.21 13.58
N VAL A 718 -0.62 21.73 12.53
CA VAL A 718 -1.29 22.02 11.27
C VAL A 718 -0.53 21.44 10.08
N ASN A 719 -1.27 20.81 9.17
CA ASN A 719 -0.81 20.40 7.85
C ASN A 719 -1.52 21.24 6.79
N ARG A 720 -0.74 21.89 5.91
CA ARG A 720 -1.26 22.68 4.79
C ARG A 720 -0.56 22.28 3.52
N GLY A 721 -1.33 22.07 2.46
CA GLY A 721 -0.76 21.58 1.23
C GLY A 721 -1.57 21.86 -0.02
N ILE A 722 -0.90 21.61 -1.14
CA ILE A 722 -1.46 21.63 -2.49
C ILE A 722 -1.18 20.29 -3.15
N GLU A 723 -2.17 19.79 -3.87
CA GLU A 723 -2.12 18.55 -4.66
C GLU A 723 -2.48 18.87 -6.10
N LEU A 724 -1.64 18.47 -7.04
CA LEU A 724 -1.84 18.67 -8.47
C LEU A 724 -1.79 17.32 -9.18
N SER A 725 -2.68 17.11 -10.14
CA SER A 725 -2.62 15.94 -11.04
C SER A 725 -3.05 16.31 -12.45
N VAL A 726 -2.33 15.79 -13.43
CA VAL A 726 -2.64 15.86 -14.85
C VAL A 726 -2.67 14.44 -15.42
N ASP A 727 -3.68 14.13 -16.21
CA ASP A 727 -3.75 12.93 -17.04
C ASP A 727 -4.10 13.35 -18.46
N ALA A 728 -3.28 12.98 -19.44
CA ALA A 728 -3.36 13.49 -20.79
C ALA A 728 -3.15 12.40 -21.86
N ASP A 729 -4.16 12.19 -22.68
CA ASP A 729 -4.05 11.47 -23.96
C ASP A 729 -3.42 12.39 -25.01
N ILE A 730 -2.09 12.41 -25.07
CA ILE A 730 -1.32 13.22 -26.03
C ILE A 730 -1.69 12.85 -27.47
N ILE A 731 -1.78 11.55 -27.75
CA ILE A 731 -2.24 11.02 -29.04
C ILE A 731 -3.30 9.97 -28.77
N ARG A 732 -4.46 10.10 -29.42
CA ARG A 732 -5.51 9.08 -29.41
C ARG A 732 -6.02 8.87 -30.82
N THR A 733 -5.71 7.72 -31.39
CA THR A 733 -6.18 7.24 -32.68
C THR A 733 -6.67 5.80 -32.54
N LYS A 734 -7.30 5.25 -33.58
CA LYS A 734 -7.81 3.87 -33.58
C LYS A 734 -6.74 2.83 -33.24
N ASP A 735 -5.54 2.98 -33.80
CA ASP A 735 -4.46 1.98 -33.70
C ASP A 735 -3.33 2.37 -32.75
N PHE A 736 -3.27 3.65 -32.35
CA PHE A 736 -2.20 4.21 -31.55
C PHE A 736 -2.73 5.16 -30.48
N THR A 737 -2.38 4.88 -29.21
CA THR A 737 -2.69 5.75 -28.08
C THR A 737 -1.42 6.00 -27.28
N TRP A 738 -1.18 7.26 -26.93
CA TRP A 738 -0.11 7.68 -26.03
C TRP A 738 -0.69 8.56 -24.92
N ASN A 739 -0.70 8.01 -23.71
CA ASN A 739 -1.14 8.66 -22.49
C ASN A 739 0.06 9.02 -21.62
N VAL A 740 0.02 10.20 -20.99
CA VAL A 740 0.98 10.67 -20.00
C VAL A 740 0.22 11.13 -18.77
N PHE A 741 0.67 10.71 -17.59
CA PHE A 741 0.13 11.19 -16.32
C PHE A 741 1.24 11.74 -15.44
N ALA A 742 0.91 12.72 -14.62
CA ALA A 742 1.80 13.29 -13.63
C ALA A 742 1.00 13.77 -12.41
N ASN A 743 1.53 13.58 -11.23
CA ASN A 743 1.00 14.12 -9.99
C ASN A 743 2.13 14.62 -9.10
N ALA A 744 1.81 15.64 -8.30
CA ALA A 744 2.70 16.22 -7.33
C ALA A 744 1.89 16.68 -6.11
N SER A 745 2.47 16.56 -4.93
CA SER A 745 1.89 17.09 -3.70
C SER A 745 2.96 17.76 -2.86
N TYR A 746 2.58 18.88 -2.26
CA TYR A 746 3.38 19.59 -1.26
C TYR A 746 2.59 19.63 0.04
N ASN A 747 3.20 19.23 1.16
CA ASN A 747 2.65 19.37 2.50
C ASN A 747 3.65 20.08 3.41
N LYS A 748 3.18 21.12 4.10
CA LYS A 748 3.92 21.81 5.16
C LYS A 748 3.30 21.45 6.50
N ASN A 749 4.05 20.75 7.33
CA ASN A 749 3.70 20.47 8.72
C ASN A 749 4.25 21.57 9.63
N LYS A 750 3.49 21.90 10.68
CA LYS A 750 3.90 22.85 11.72
C LYS A 750 3.26 22.49 13.05
N LEU A 751 4.09 22.30 14.06
CA LEU A 751 3.67 22.20 15.45
C LEU A 751 3.29 23.58 15.99
N THR A 752 2.10 23.70 16.58
CA THR A 752 1.57 24.98 17.08
C THR A 752 1.49 25.05 18.60
N GLU A 753 1.45 23.91 19.28
CA GLU A 753 1.37 23.84 20.74
C GLU A 753 1.95 22.52 21.25
N LEU A 754 2.57 22.55 22.43
CA LEU A 754 3.08 21.40 23.18
C LEU A 754 2.50 21.38 24.60
N TYR A 755 2.70 20.25 25.29
CA TYR A 755 2.27 20.06 26.67
C TYR A 755 2.86 21.12 27.62
N ASN A 756 2.12 21.45 28.69
CA ASN A 756 2.52 22.42 29.71
C ASN A 756 2.91 23.82 29.16
N GLY A 757 2.56 24.14 27.91
CA GLY A 757 2.91 25.41 27.27
C GLY A 757 4.41 25.60 27.03
N ILE A 758 5.18 24.51 26.98
CA ILE A 758 6.62 24.61 26.63
C ILE A 758 6.78 24.85 25.13
N ASP A 759 7.84 25.55 24.74
CA ASP A 759 8.10 25.81 23.31
C ASP A 759 8.94 24.71 22.65
N GLN A 760 9.70 23.94 23.43
CA GLN A 760 10.67 22.96 22.92
C GLN A 760 10.74 21.71 23.81
N TYR A 761 10.87 20.55 23.19
CA TYR A 761 11.08 19.26 23.86
C TYR A 761 12.06 18.40 23.06
N VAL A 762 13.18 18.02 23.68
CA VAL A 762 14.17 17.12 23.09
C VAL A 762 13.64 15.69 23.21
N ASP A 763 13.28 15.10 22.07
CA ASP A 763 12.69 13.77 21.99
C ASP A 763 13.76 12.67 21.98
N SER A 764 14.85 12.90 21.24
CA SER A 764 15.96 11.95 21.11
C SER A 764 17.28 12.66 20.85
N ASN A 765 18.35 11.89 20.65
CA ASN A 765 19.68 12.43 20.37
C ASN A 765 19.75 13.28 19.09
N VAL A 766 18.85 13.02 18.12
CA VAL A 766 18.88 13.65 16.79
C VAL A 766 17.63 14.49 16.47
N ASN A 767 16.56 14.45 17.28
CA ASN A 767 15.31 15.18 17.00
C ASN A 767 14.85 16.03 18.19
N MET A 768 14.13 17.11 17.88
CA MET A 768 13.46 17.96 18.87
C MET A 768 12.10 18.41 18.33
N TYR A 769 11.07 18.40 19.17
CA TYR A 769 9.81 19.08 18.91
C TYR A 769 9.93 20.55 19.28
N ALA A 770 9.61 21.44 18.35
CA ALA A 770 9.66 22.88 18.58
C ALA A 770 8.41 23.57 18.01
N VAL A 771 7.73 24.35 18.84
CA VAL A 771 6.60 25.18 18.43
C VAL A 771 7.06 26.15 17.34
N GLY A 772 6.34 26.19 16.22
CA GLY A 772 6.72 27.00 15.08
C GLY A 772 7.35 26.22 13.92
N HIS A 773 7.81 24.98 14.17
CA HIS A 773 8.59 24.18 13.25
C HIS A 773 7.90 22.86 12.88
N ASP A 774 8.41 22.17 11.87
CA ASP A 774 8.00 20.80 11.49
C ASP A 774 8.24 19.80 12.65
N VAL A 775 7.36 18.81 12.78
CA VAL A 775 7.41 17.82 13.88
C VAL A 775 8.62 16.89 13.84
N ALA A 776 9.29 16.74 12.70
CA ALA A 776 10.40 15.80 12.51
C ALA A 776 11.72 16.49 12.14
N ASN A 777 11.98 17.68 12.70
CA ASN A 777 13.25 18.39 12.49
C ASN A 777 14.41 17.75 13.26
N PHE A 778 15.58 17.80 12.64
CA PHE A 778 16.83 17.39 13.27
C PHE A 778 17.33 18.45 14.27
N TYR A 779 17.84 17.99 15.41
CA TYR A 779 18.46 18.79 16.46
C TYR A 779 19.85 18.23 16.78
N MET A 780 20.89 18.89 16.26
CA MET A 780 22.24 18.31 16.17
C MET A 780 23.32 19.38 16.29
N VAL A 781 24.55 18.95 16.60
CA VAL A 781 25.74 19.82 16.53
C VAL A 781 26.13 19.95 15.06
N ARG A 782 26.46 21.18 14.63
CA ARG A 782 26.83 21.45 13.23
C ARG A 782 28.31 21.14 13.02
N TYR A 783 28.61 20.21 12.13
CA TYR A 783 29.98 19.91 11.69
C TYR A 783 30.50 21.02 10.77
N ALA A 784 31.72 21.50 11.03
CA ALA A 784 32.37 22.57 10.28
C ALA A 784 33.44 22.08 9.30
N GLY A 785 33.83 20.80 9.38
CA GLY A 785 34.85 20.18 8.53
C GLY A 785 36.05 19.68 9.32
N VAL A 786 37.16 19.47 8.63
CA VAL A 786 38.43 19.04 9.23
C VAL A 786 39.40 20.21 9.25
N ASN A 787 40.14 20.38 10.34
CA ASN A 787 41.20 21.38 10.44
C ASN A 787 42.42 20.96 9.59
N PRO A 788 42.77 21.69 8.53
CA PRO A 788 43.88 21.29 7.65
C PRO A 788 45.25 21.29 8.34
N ALA A 789 45.41 22.01 9.45
CA ALA A 789 46.69 22.12 10.14
C ALA A 789 47.01 20.91 11.03
N ASN A 790 45.99 20.25 11.58
CA ASN A 790 46.18 19.17 12.56
C ASN A 790 45.26 17.96 12.39
N GLY A 791 44.34 17.99 11.43
CA GLY A 791 43.44 16.88 11.10
C GLY A 791 42.29 16.64 12.07
N ASP A 792 42.10 17.50 13.08
CA ASP A 792 40.99 17.37 14.03
C ASP A 792 39.65 17.76 13.38
N ALA A 793 38.57 17.13 13.84
CA ALA A 793 37.21 17.56 13.52
C ALA A 793 36.93 18.95 14.10
N LEU A 794 36.20 19.76 13.33
CA LEU A 794 35.74 21.08 13.70
C LEU A 794 34.21 21.09 13.76
N TRP A 795 33.66 21.81 14.73
CA TRP A 795 32.23 22.03 14.91
C TRP A 795 31.94 23.51 15.07
N TYR A 796 30.68 23.89 14.87
CA TYR A 796 30.20 25.19 15.28
C TYR A 796 29.60 25.11 16.68
N THR A 797 29.95 26.08 17.53
CA THR A 797 29.22 26.33 18.78
C THR A 797 27.77 26.71 18.48
N LYS A 798 26.92 26.77 19.50
CA LYS A 798 25.54 27.26 19.37
C LYS A 798 25.47 28.64 18.69
N ASP A 799 26.41 29.52 19.01
CA ASP A 799 26.49 30.88 18.49
C ASP A 799 27.11 30.98 17.08
N GLY A 800 27.66 29.87 16.56
CA GLY A 800 28.22 29.81 15.21
C GLY A 800 29.74 30.03 15.12
N GLU A 801 30.44 30.04 16.25
CA GLU A 801 31.91 30.10 16.28
C GLU A 801 32.52 28.71 16.04
N ILE A 802 33.68 28.63 15.40
CA ILE A 802 34.35 27.35 15.13
C ILE A 802 35.12 26.89 16.37
N THR A 803 34.93 25.63 16.75
CA THR A 803 35.61 24.96 17.87
C THR A 803 36.08 23.57 17.46
N ASN A 804 37.14 23.07 18.11
CA ASN A 804 37.63 21.69 17.99
C ASN A 804 37.12 20.79 19.13
N VAL A 805 36.19 21.29 19.95
CA VAL A 805 35.59 20.55 21.07
C VAL A 805 34.13 20.28 20.75
N PHE A 806 33.77 19.00 20.63
CA PHE A 806 32.38 18.59 20.51
C PHE A 806 31.67 18.78 21.87
N SER A 807 30.50 19.41 21.85
CA SER A 807 29.62 19.55 23.01
C SER A 807 28.16 19.35 22.60
N GLU A 808 27.42 18.51 23.32
CA GLU A 808 25.99 18.33 23.10
C GLU A 808 25.17 19.59 23.44
N GLU A 809 25.74 20.53 24.20
CA GLU A 809 25.13 21.82 24.53
C GLU A 809 25.08 22.76 23.30
N ASP A 810 25.93 22.50 22.30
CA ASP A 810 26.00 23.26 21.04
C ASP A 810 24.99 22.79 19.98
N ARG A 811 24.12 21.81 20.33
CA ARG A 811 23.04 21.37 19.43
C ARG A 811 22.11 22.53 19.10
N VAL A 812 21.74 22.60 17.82
CA VAL A 812 20.75 23.56 17.30
C VAL A 812 19.75 22.84 16.42
N LEU A 813 18.56 23.43 16.28
CA LEU A 813 17.58 22.97 15.32
C LEU A 813 18.14 23.20 13.91
N ILE A 814 18.18 22.16 13.09
CA ILE A 814 18.70 22.25 11.73
C ILE A 814 17.55 22.64 10.80
N GLU A 815 17.38 23.95 10.59
CA GLU A 815 16.29 24.49 9.81
C GLU A 815 16.23 23.91 8.38
N GLY A 816 15.02 23.56 7.95
CA GLY A 816 14.76 23.03 6.61
C GLY A 816 15.18 21.56 6.40
N LYS A 817 15.75 20.91 7.42
CA LYS A 817 16.09 19.48 7.35
C LYS A 817 15.13 18.68 8.21
N SER A 818 14.16 18.05 7.56
CA SER A 818 13.20 17.14 8.18
C SER A 818 13.27 15.76 7.54
N PHE A 819 12.99 14.74 8.34
CA PHE A 819 12.77 13.39 7.84
C PHE A 819 11.45 13.28 7.04
N ILE A 820 10.44 14.11 7.35
CA ILE A 820 9.19 14.12 6.60
C ILE A 820 9.42 14.90 5.30
N ALA A 821 9.28 14.22 4.16
CA ALA A 821 9.44 14.85 2.85
C ALA A 821 8.27 15.79 2.57
N PRO A 822 8.50 17.10 2.35
CA PRO A 822 7.43 18.03 2.04
C PRO A 822 6.94 17.86 0.60
N TRP A 823 7.78 17.37 -0.31
CA TRP A 823 7.45 17.17 -1.72
C TRP A 823 7.47 15.69 -2.11
N GLN A 824 6.45 15.27 -2.83
CA GLN A 824 6.38 13.93 -3.41
C GLN A 824 5.49 13.90 -4.64
N GLY A 825 5.65 12.86 -5.46
CA GLY A 825 4.75 12.62 -6.58
C GLY A 825 5.13 11.42 -7.42
N GLY A 826 4.49 11.33 -8.57
CA GLY A 826 4.78 10.33 -9.58
C GLY A 826 4.40 10.82 -10.96
N PHE A 827 5.00 10.21 -11.98
CA PHE A 827 4.65 10.46 -13.36
C PHE A 827 4.90 9.21 -14.18
N GLY A 828 4.27 9.13 -15.34
CA GLY A 828 4.45 7.97 -16.19
C GLY A 828 3.81 8.14 -17.54
N THR A 829 3.97 7.10 -18.35
CA THR A 829 3.50 7.08 -19.73
C THR A 829 3.02 5.68 -20.08
N THR A 830 1.98 5.62 -20.91
CA THR A 830 1.50 4.39 -21.55
C THR A 830 1.39 4.63 -23.04
N LEU A 831 2.10 3.84 -23.83
CA LEU A 831 2.04 3.84 -25.29
C LEU A 831 1.49 2.50 -25.75
N SER A 832 0.42 2.54 -26.53
CA SER A 832 -0.25 1.36 -27.07
C SER A 832 -0.31 1.46 -28.59
N TRP A 833 0.13 0.41 -29.28
CA TRP A 833 0.15 0.32 -30.74
C TRP A 833 -0.16 -1.10 -31.22
N LYS A 834 -1.30 -1.30 -31.89
CA LYS A 834 -1.68 -2.58 -32.53
C LYS A 834 -1.45 -3.83 -31.66
N GLY A 835 -1.85 -3.76 -30.39
CA GLY A 835 -1.70 -4.87 -29.42
C GLY A 835 -0.39 -4.84 -28.62
N LEU A 836 0.64 -4.13 -29.08
CA LEU A 836 1.84 -3.83 -28.28
C LEU A 836 1.51 -2.70 -27.29
N MET A 837 1.95 -2.83 -26.05
CA MET A 837 1.84 -1.78 -25.04
C MET A 837 3.14 -1.65 -24.25
N LEU A 838 3.67 -0.44 -24.18
CA LEU A 838 4.79 -0.05 -23.33
C LEU A 838 4.27 0.89 -22.23
N SER A 839 4.56 0.58 -20.98
CA SER A 839 4.23 1.47 -19.86
C SER A 839 5.43 1.67 -18.95
N ALA A 840 5.61 2.91 -18.49
CA ALA A 840 6.66 3.29 -17.54
C ALA A 840 6.09 4.18 -16.45
N GLN A 841 6.49 3.93 -15.21
CA GLN A 841 6.05 4.67 -14.02
C GLN A 841 7.25 5.05 -13.15
N PHE A 842 7.30 6.33 -12.80
CA PHE A 842 8.27 6.92 -11.91
C PHE A 842 7.60 7.42 -10.64
N SER A 843 8.31 7.30 -9.52
CA SER A 843 7.95 7.93 -8.25
C SER A 843 9.15 8.72 -7.73
N TRP A 844 8.88 9.84 -7.07
CA TRP A 844 9.92 10.71 -6.54
C TRP A 844 9.52 11.34 -5.21
N MET A 845 10.54 11.64 -4.41
CA MET A 845 10.44 12.38 -3.15
C MET A 845 11.59 13.37 -3.08
N ALA A 846 11.31 14.59 -2.62
CA ALA A 846 12.30 15.66 -2.56
C ALA A 846 12.30 16.37 -1.21
N ASP A 847 13.47 16.91 -0.87
CA ASP A 847 13.76 17.61 0.38
C ASP A 847 13.58 16.73 1.63
N ARG A 848 13.98 15.47 1.52
CA ARG A 848 14.01 14.49 2.60
C ARG A 848 15.43 14.37 3.15
N TRP A 849 15.57 14.44 4.48
CA TRP A 849 16.86 14.31 5.15
C TRP A 849 16.86 13.14 6.13
N VAL A 850 17.99 12.45 6.21
CA VAL A 850 18.16 11.22 6.98
C VAL A 850 19.54 11.23 7.63
N TYR A 851 19.61 10.79 8.88
CA TYR A 851 20.88 10.52 9.53
C TYR A 851 21.38 9.12 9.11
N ASN A 852 22.49 9.04 8.38
CA ASN A 852 23.04 7.79 7.88
C ASN A 852 23.98 7.16 8.92
N ASN A 853 23.46 6.25 9.74
CA ASN A 853 24.26 5.63 10.80
C ASN A 853 25.21 4.55 10.26
N ASP A 854 24.96 3.97 9.08
CA ASP A 854 25.87 2.99 8.48
C ASP A 854 27.23 3.62 8.19
N ARG A 855 27.27 4.91 7.81
CA ARG A 855 28.53 5.63 7.65
C ARG A 855 29.34 5.77 8.94
N ILE A 856 28.73 5.80 10.12
CA ILE A 856 29.51 5.79 11.38
C ILE A 856 30.22 4.45 11.56
N MET A 857 29.60 3.35 11.13
CA MET A 857 30.20 2.03 11.20
C MET A 857 31.31 1.86 10.17
N ASP A 858 31.04 2.27 8.93
CA ASP A 858 31.98 2.16 7.80
C ASP A 858 33.15 3.16 7.93
N GLU A 859 32.90 4.36 8.46
CA GLU A 859 33.86 5.44 8.67
C GLU A 859 34.17 5.64 10.17
N SER A 860 34.28 4.54 10.93
CA SER A 860 34.43 4.56 12.40
C SER A 860 35.69 5.26 12.92
N ASN A 861 36.66 5.45 12.03
CA ASN A 861 37.88 6.24 12.21
C ASN A 861 38.66 5.99 13.53
N GLY A 862 38.60 4.75 14.04
CA GLY A 862 39.28 4.34 15.27
C GLY A 862 38.42 3.54 16.26
N LEU A 863 37.08 3.64 16.19
CA LEU A 863 36.20 2.92 17.11
C LEU A 863 36.07 1.42 16.81
N TYR A 864 35.93 1.07 15.53
CA TYR A 864 35.63 -0.30 15.09
C TYR A 864 36.71 -0.83 14.14
N THR A 865 37.98 -0.56 14.44
CA THR A 865 39.13 -0.93 13.59
C THR A 865 39.34 -2.43 13.39
N SER A 866 38.63 -3.29 14.14
CA SER A 866 38.60 -4.75 13.93
C SER A 866 37.67 -5.18 12.80
N TYR A 867 36.76 -4.31 12.38
CA TYR A 867 35.84 -4.55 11.27
C TYR A 867 36.38 -3.98 9.96
N ASN A 868 35.74 -4.35 8.85
CA ASN A 868 36.02 -3.69 7.58
C ASN A 868 35.57 -2.23 7.64
N GLN A 869 36.13 -1.41 6.77
CA GLN A 869 35.94 0.03 6.77
C GLN A 869 35.79 0.54 5.34
N SER A 870 35.24 1.74 5.20
CA SER A 870 35.08 2.41 3.92
C SER A 870 36.44 2.75 3.30
N LYS A 871 36.54 2.66 1.97
CA LYS A 871 37.73 3.08 1.21
C LYS A 871 38.10 4.54 1.45
N ARG A 872 37.14 5.39 1.80
CA ARG A 872 37.36 6.81 2.14
C ARG A 872 38.32 6.98 3.32
N LEU A 873 38.31 6.07 4.30
CA LEU A 873 39.28 6.11 5.39
C LEU A 873 40.72 5.84 4.91
N LEU A 874 40.91 5.10 3.81
CA LEU A 874 42.23 4.87 3.23
C LEU A 874 42.69 6.05 2.35
N TYR A 875 41.80 6.53 1.47
CA TYR A 875 42.17 7.47 0.42
C TYR A 875 41.89 8.94 0.75
N ASP A 876 40.81 9.22 1.48
CA ASP A 876 40.31 10.58 1.67
C ASP A 876 40.63 11.13 3.07
N ARG A 877 41.01 10.32 4.06
CA ARG A 877 41.34 10.82 5.41
C ARG A 877 42.49 11.83 5.40
N TRP A 878 42.47 12.77 6.33
CA TRP A 878 43.60 13.66 6.57
C TRP A 878 44.82 12.85 7.02
N LYS A 879 45.98 13.05 6.38
CA LYS A 879 47.23 12.35 6.71
C LYS A 879 48.32 13.31 7.14
N GLU A 880 48.41 14.48 6.51
CA GLU A 880 49.45 15.47 6.82
C GLU A 880 48.96 16.93 6.78
N PRO A 881 49.67 17.86 7.47
CA PRO A 881 49.31 19.27 7.46
C PRO A 881 49.24 19.87 6.04
N GLY A 882 48.09 20.44 5.70
CA GLY A 882 47.79 20.98 4.38
C GLY A 882 46.74 20.20 3.60
N ASP A 883 46.43 18.96 4.00
CA ASP A 883 45.35 18.16 3.41
C ASP A 883 43.99 18.83 3.63
N VAL A 884 43.18 18.92 2.57
CA VAL A 884 41.81 19.45 2.59
C VAL A 884 40.84 18.31 2.29
N THR A 885 40.13 17.87 3.31
CA THR A 885 39.20 16.75 3.26
C THR A 885 38.06 16.92 4.28
N ASP A 886 37.02 16.11 4.17
CA ASP A 886 35.92 15.99 5.13
C ASP A 886 36.11 14.86 6.16
N ILE A 887 37.09 13.97 5.95
CA ILE A 887 37.41 12.86 6.85
C ILE A 887 38.58 13.24 7.79
N PRO A 888 38.36 13.31 9.12
CA PRO A 888 39.40 13.64 10.09
C PRO A 888 40.58 12.66 10.07
N ARG A 889 41.68 13.04 10.71
CA ARG A 889 42.82 12.12 10.91
C ARG A 889 42.39 10.89 11.72
N HIS A 890 43.13 9.80 11.56
CA HIS A 890 42.90 8.59 12.34
C HIS A 890 42.90 8.84 13.86
N GLY A 891 41.99 8.19 14.57
CA GLY A 891 41.84 8.30 16.03
C GLY A 891 40.91 9.43 16.49
N VAL A 892 40.38 10.24 15.57
CA VAL A 892 39.29 11.18 15.87
C VAL A 892 37.96 10.45 15.74
N THR A 893 37.35 10.15 16.89
CA THR A 893 36.10 9.41 16.99
C THR A 893 34.93 10.18 16.36
N PRO A 894 34.14 9.55 15.46
CA PRO A 894 32.89 10.09 14.94
C PRO A 894 31.91 10.53 16.04
N GLN A 895 31.16 11.60 15.80
CA GLN A 895 30.15 12.12 16.72
C GLN A 895 28.77 12.20 16.04
N PHE A 896 27.71 12.30 16.86
CA PHE A 896 26.34 12.53 16.38
C PHE A 896 26.13 13.99 15.95
N ASP A 897 26.71 14.36 14.82
CA ASP A 897 26.68 15.70 14.23
C ASP A 897 26.15 15.70 12.79
N THR A 898 26.08 16.87 12.15
CA THR A 898 25.55 17.00 10.80
C THR A 898 26.42 16.39 9.68
N HIS A 899 27.60 15.83 9.98
CA HIS A 899 28.47 15.20 8.97
C HIS A 899 27.79 14.01 8.28
N TYR A 900 27.01 13.24 9.04
CA TYR A 900 26.29 12.05 8.55
C TYR A 900 24.82 12.32 8.21
N LEU A 901 24.40 13.59 8.24
CA LEU A 901 23.05 14.00 7.86
C LEU A 901 22.95 14.21 6.34
N GLU A 902 22.32 13.27 5.64
CA GLU A 902 22.29 13.20 4.18
C GLU A 902 20.92 13.52 3.59
N ASN A 903 20.95 14.00 2.35
CA ASN A 903 19.75 14.20 1.56
C ASN A 903 19.32 12.89 0.90
N ALA A 904 18.22 12.32 1.39
CA ALA A 904 17.60 11.08 0.91
C ALA A 904 16.51 11.32 -0.15
N SER A 905 16.57 12.45 -0.86
CA SER A 905 15.69 12.68 -2.03
C SER A 905 16.03 11.70 -3.15
N PHE A 906 15.01 11.18 -3.81
CA PHE A 906 15.21 10.20 -4.88
C PHE A 906 14.15 10.31 -5.99
N LEU A 907 14.53 9.80 -7.17
CA LEU A 907 13.64 9.50 -8.29
C LEU A 907 13.86 8.03 -8.67
N ARG A 908 12.79 7.23 -8.71
CA ARG A 908 12.86 5.79 -9.01
C ARG A 908 11.95 5.42 -10.17
N LEU A 909 12.48 4.65 -11.13
CA LEU A 909 11.70 3.93 -12.13
C LEU A 909 11.07 2.70 -11.45
N LYS A 910 9.86 2.88 -10.93
CA LYS A 910 9.13 1.88 -10.15
C LYS A 910 8.72 0.69 -11.00
N ASN A 911 8.22 0.96 -12.21
CA ASN A 911 7.76 -0.08 -13.12
C ASN A 911 8.06 0.27 -14.58
N LEU A 912 8.56 -0.70 -15.33
CA LEU A 912 8.67 -0.68 -16.79
C LEU A 912 8.12 -1.98 -17.35
N MET A 913 7.09 -1.92 -18.18
CA MET A 913 6.45 -3.11 -18.74
C MET A 913 6.29 -2.97 -20.25
N LEU A 914 6.67 -4.03 -20.96
CA LEU A 914 6.34 -4.25 -22.36
C LEU A 914 5.40 -5.46 -22.44
N SER A 915 4.24 -5.29 -23.08
CA SER A 915 3.28 -6.38 -23.25
C SER A 915 2.73 -6.43 -24.67
N TYR A 916 2.26 -7.60 -25.07
CA TYR A 916 1.67 -7.85 -26.37
C TYR A 916 0.41 -8.69 -26.22
N ASN A 917 -0.72 -8.11 -26.65
CA ASN A 917 -1.99 -8.79 -26.77
C ASN A 917 -2.06 -9.49 -28.13
N LEU A 918 -2.29 -10.80 -28.14
CA LEU A 918 -2.41 -11.55 -29.39
C LEU A 918 -3.65 -11.08 -30.17
N PRO A 919 -3.54 -10.88 -31.50
CA PRO A 919 -4.67 -10.45 -32.31
C PRO A 919 -5.84 -11.44 -32.26
N GLN A 920 -7.05 -10.90 -32.15
CA GLN A 920 -8.29 -11.69 -32.15
C GLN A 920 -8.46 -12.56 -33.40
N SER A 921 -7.90 -12.17 -34.54
CA SER A 921 -7.90 -12.98 -35.76
C SER A 921 -7.19 -14.32 -35.61
N VAL A 922 -6.11 -14.36 -34.82
CA VAL A 922 -5.35 -15.58 -34.52
C VAL A 922 -6.10 -16.42 -33.49
N LEU A 923 -6.61 -15.79 -32.42
CA LEU A 923 -7.25 -16.48 -31.31
C LEU A 923 -8.61 -17.09 -31.67
N LYS A 924 -9.44 -16.40 -32.47
CA LYS A 924 -10.75 -16.92 -32.93
C LYS A 924 -10.64 -18.26 -33.67
N SER A 925 -9.52 -18.51 -34.35
CA SER A 925 -9.28 -19.78 -35.04
C SER A 925 -9.15 -20.97 -34.08
N THR A 926 -8.77 -20.72 -32.82
CA THR A 926 -8.60 -21.75 -31.79
C THR A 926 -9.92 -22.22 -31.20
N LYS A 927 -10.98 -21.38 -31.22
CA LYS A 927 -12.28 -21.60 -30.55
C LYS A 927 -12.20 -21.94 -29.04
N PHE A 928 -11.06 -21.69 -28.42
CA PHE A 928 -10.79 -22.06 -27.03
C PHE A 928 -10.21 -20.90 -26.22
N PHE A 929 -9.51 -19.96 -26.86
CA PHE A 929 -9.00 -18.77 -26.20
C PHE A 929 -9.77 -17.52 -26.66
N ASN A 930 -10.32 -16.79 -25.70
CA ASN A 930 -10.90 -15.46 -25.89
C ASN A 930 -9.86 -14.34 -25.82
N GLY A 931 -8.73 -14.56 -25.14
CA GLY A 931 -7.64 -13.59 -25.01
C GLY A 931 -6.32 -14.26 -24.64
N ALA A 932 -5.22 -13.72 -25.13
CA ALA A 932 -3.87 -14.10 -24.70
C ALA A 932 -2.96 -12.88 -24.70
N ARG A 933 -2.25 -12.69 -23.60
CA ARG A 933 -1.30 -11.59 -23.40
C ARG A 933 0.00 -12.14 -22.86
N VAL A 934 1.11 -11.67 -23.42
CA VAL A 934 2.46 -11.94 -22.90
C VAL A 934 3.09 -10.63 -22.50
N TYR A 935 3.79 -10.59 -21.37
CA TYR A 935 4.45 -9.38 -20.91
C TYR A 935 5.81 -9.68 -20.26
N VAL A 936 6.72 -8.73 -20.42
CA VAL A 936 7.99 -8.66 -19.71
C VAL A 936 8.02 -7.36 -18.93
N GLN A 937 8.55 -7.43 -17.71
CA GLN A 937 8.48 -6.35 -16.76
C GLN A 937 9.75 -6.26 -15.93
N GLY A 938 10.14 -5.03 -15.64
CA GLY A 938 11.17 -4.72 -14.65
C GLY A 938 10.65 -3.76 -13.60
N GLN A 939 10.98 -4.01 -12.34
CA GLN A 939 10.69 -3.11 -11.21
C GLN A 939 11.97 -2.57 -10.59
N ASN A 940 11.88 -1.34 -10.06
CA ASN A 940 12.98 -0.64 -9.39
C ASN A 940 14.30 -0.68 -10.20
N LEU A 941 14.20 -0.57 -11.52
CA LEU A 941 15.34 -0.75 -12.43
C LEU A 941 16.39 0.35 -12.26
N LEU A 942 15.95 1.57 -11.92
CA LEU A 942 16.80 2.75 -11.80
C LEU A 942 16.36 3.58 -10.59
N THR A 943 17.32 3.98 -9.76
CA THR A 943 17.13 4.94 -8.66
C THR A 943 18.19 6.03 -8.79
N PHE A 944 17.76 7.29 -8.87
CA PHE A 944 18.64 8.45 -8.83
C PHE A 944 18.56 9.05 -7.43
N THR A 945 19.68 9.09 -6.71
CA THR A 945 19.78 9.64 -5.35
C THR A 945 21.20 10.13 -5.10
N LYS A 946 21.36 11.05 -4.15
CA LYS A 946 22.67 11.43 -3.58
C LYS A 946 22.97 10.74 -2.26
N PHE A 947 22.00 10.02 -1.71
CA PHE A 947 22.15 9.23 -0.51
C PHE A 947 23.20 8.13 -0.73
N THR A 948 24.10 7.97 0.23
CA THR A 948 25.24 7.06 0.11
C THR A 948 24.93 5.64 0.59
N GLY A 949 23.87 5.45 1.39
CA GLY A 949 23.41 4.12 1.81
C GLY A 949 22.79 3.31 0.66
N LEU A 950 22.49 2.03 0.93
CA LEU A 950 22.01 1.06 -0.08
C LEU A 950 20.69 1.47 -0.72
N ASP A 951 19.76 2.04 0.05
CA ASP A 951 18.46 2.50 -0.43
C ASP A 951 18.00 3.79 0.28
N PRO A 952 17.66 4.88 -0.43
CA PRO A 952 17.10 6.11 0.18
C PRO A 952 15.65 5.97 0.66
N GLU A 953 14.95 4.90 0.29
CA GLU A 953 13.54 4.64 0.61
C GLU A 953 13.40 3.70 1.81
N PHE A 954 13.11 4.27 2.98
CA PHE A 954 12.83 3.54 4.22
C PHE A 954 12.06 4.46 5.20
N SER A 955 11.53 3.91 6.29
CA SER A 955 10.58 4.61 7.19
C SER A 955 11.14 4.95 8.58
N ALA A 956 12.34 5.52 8.68
CA ALA A 956 12.90 6.03 9.94
C ALA A 956 13.80 7.27 9.74
N ASN A 957 13.96 8.12 10.75
CA ASN A 957 14.86 9.29 10.69
C ASN A 957 16.36 8.90 10.67
N ILE A 958 16.68 7.70 11.15
CA ILE A 958 18.03 7.13 11.18
C ILE A 958 18.08 5.89 10.28
N TYR A 959 18.99 5.87 9.33
CA TYR A 959 19.27 4.71 8.49
C TYR A 959 20.29 3.79 9.16
N ARG A 960 19.94 2.52 9.33
CA ARG A 960 20.79 1.51 9.98
C ARG A 960 20.50 0.14 9.40
N ALA A 961 21.46 -0.45 8.69
CA ALA A 961 21.45 -1.84 8.20
C ALA A 961 20.06 -2.29 7.70
N GLN A 962 19.39 -1.43 6.93
CA GLN A 962 18.03 -1.67 6.46
C GLN A 962 18.06 -2.64 5.28
N TYR A 963 17.05 -3.49 5.17
CA TYR A 963 16.88 -4.36 4.00
C TYR A 963 16.53 -3.50 2.77
N PRO A 964 17.39 -3.44 1.74
CA PRO A 964 17.19 -2.56 0.58
C PRO A 964 16.12 -3.10 -0.37
N MET A 965 15.49 -2.23 -1.15
CA MET A 965 14.55 -2.69 -2.18
C MET A 965 15.26 -3.52 -3.25
N SER A 966 14.57 -4.53 -3.77
CA SER A 966 15.07 -5.35 -4.86
C SER A 966 14.69 -4.80 -6.23
N ARG A 967 15.58 -5.04 -7.20
CA ARG A 967 15.29 -4.93 -8.63
C ARG A 967 14.74 -6.27 -9.09
N GLN A 968 13.61 -6.26 -9.77
CA GLN A 968 12.94 -7.48 -10.18
C GLN A 968 12.76 -7.54 -11.69
N PHE A 969 12.89 -8.73 -12.25
CA PHE A 969 12.64 -9.01 -13.66
C PHE A 969 11.66 -10.17 -13.77
N THR A 970 10.55 -9.96 -14.47
CA THR A 970 9.52 -11.00 -14.61
C THR A 970 9.03 -11.13 -16.05
N LEU A 971 8.72 -12.36 -16.43
CA LEU A 971 7.98 -12.74 -17.62
C LEU A 971 6.63 -13.28 -17.16
N GLY A 972 5.55 -12.84 -17.79
CA GLY A 972 4.22 -13.33 -17.47
C GLY A 972 3.34 -13.55 -18.69
N VAL A 973 2.33 -14.38 -18.47
CA VAL A 973 1.31 -14.76 -19.44
C VAL A 973 -0.06 -14.66 -18.78
N GLU A 974 -1.00 -14.08 -19.50
CA GLU A 974 -2.42 -14.07 -19.15
C GLU A 974 -3.22 -14.72 -20.28
N LEU A 975 -4.07 -15.69 -19.92
CA LEU A 975 -4.93 -16.44 -20.82
C LEU A 975 -6.38 -16.27 -20.36
N ASN A 976 -7.24 -15.91 -21.30
CA ASN A 976 -8.68 -15.81 -21.10
C ASN A 976 -9.34 -16.81 -22.06
N PHE A 977 -10.26 -17.63 -21.52
CA PHE A 977 -10.85 -18.79 -22.22
C PHE A 977 -12.26 -18.48 -22.74
#